data_AF-A0A7C2K1J6-F1
#
_entry.id   AF-A0A7C2K1J6-F1
#
_cell.length_a   1.000
_cell.length_b   1.000
_cell.length_c   1.000
_cell.angle_alpha   90.00
_cell.angle_beta   90.00
_cell.angle_gamma   90.00
#
_symmetry.space_group_name_H-M   'P 1'
#
loop_
_entity.id
_entity.type
_entity.pdbx_description
1 polymer ?
#
loop_
_entity_poly.entity_id
_entity_poly.type
_entity_poly.pdbx_seq_one_letter_code
_entity_poly.pdbx_strand_id
1 'polypeptide(L)'
;RAQRPPRRRRHRRDVRQSAEPLRADRRRQPERRHRSQPPRADRLALIRRATFDLHGLPPTPEEIDAFLADSSSEAYARLIDRLLESPRYGERWGRHWLDLASYADSHGFELDYPRPHAWRYRDYVIQAFNDDKPYDQFLREQIAGDVLFPDDPQAVIATGFLAAGPWDYSGFITAIQGTAASRGTRLTDLDNMLTTVMTTTVGLTVGCAKCHDHKFDPISQRDYYSLQAVFAGVRRGDRIFRGQATEDQARRMAQIRLDIHKKRIGIAEIDAQPPEARTDEMVQNRAKLSDEVAALEAEYEHLPDVELTYAVVPETPPVTHVLYRGDTESPREEVAPTALSAVKQLPAELTSAEAPEGTRRLALARWLTDPANPLTARVMVNRLWHYHFGRGLVGTPGDFGFQGERPSHSELLDWLATEFQKRSWSIKAMHRLIMLSSTYQQSVQHNADTAALDADNRLLWRMNRRRLSAEEVRDSILAVSGTLDLTMGGPADMIFRYQFRKSPVYDYFDTTGRPDRQRRSVYNFVVRSTPDPFLDVLDFPVPSSCTPARSSTNTPLQSLSLLNDPFVIQQADKFAARLTAAHPNDVRGQVTAGYPLAFGRGPSPTEIERSVEFIKERQLLQFCRALFNANEFLYVD
;
A
#
# COMPACT_ATOMS: atom_id res chain seq x y z
N ARG A 1 -72.87 27.06 -5.64
CA ARG A 1 -71.65 27.73 -5.13
C ARG A 1 -70.72 26.66 -4.55
N ALA A 2 -69.42 26.77 -4.85
CA ALA A 2 -68.27 25.96 -4.36
C ALA A 2 -68.20 24.49 -4.84
N GLN A 3 -67.61 24.21 -6.02
CA GLN A 3 -66.19 23.96 -6.32
C GLN A 3 -65.67 22.57 -5.85
N ARG A 4 -65.56 21.65 -6.83
CA ARG A 4 -64.88 20.34 -6.75
C ARG A 4 -63.37 20.51 -7.00
N PRO A 5 -62.49 19.70 -6.36
CA PRO A 5 -61.05 19.73 -6.64
C PRO A 5 -60.70 18.90 -7.90
N PRO A 6 -59.58 19.20 -8.59
CA PRO A 6 -59.24 18.54 -9.84
C PRO A 6 -58.45 17.24 -9.67
N ARG A 7 -58.59 16.38 -10.68
CA ARG A 7 -58.04 15.02 -10.82
C ARG A 7 -56.50 14.99 -10.92
N ARG A 8 -55.88 14.01 -10.24
CA ARG A 8 -54.47 13.63 -10.39
C ARG A 8 -54.19 13.03 -11.78
N ARG A 9 -53.26 13.60 -12.54
CA ARG A 9 -52.56 12.92 -13.65
C ARG A 9 -51.24 12.38 -13.13
N ARG A 10 -51.03 11.06 -13.25
CA ARG A 10 -49.73 10.40 -13.03
C ARG A 10 -48.85 10.64 -14.26
N HIS A 11 -47.73 11.34 -14.10
CA HIS A 11 -46.64 11.32 -15.07
C HIS A 11 -45.59 10.31 -14.61
N ARG A 12 -45.40 9.24 -15.40
CA ARG A 12 -44.16 8.45 -15.42
C ARG A 12 -43.05 9.38 -15.90
N ARG A 13 -41.99 9.55 -15.09
CA ARG A 13 -40.73 10.17 -15.52
C ARG A 13 -39.76 9.05 -15.85
N ASP A 14 -39.35 8.99 -17.10
CA ASP A 14 -38.18 8.25 -17.56
C ASP A 14 -36.93 8.73 -16.83
N VAL A 15 -36.19 7.78 -16.25
CA VAL A 15 -34.87 7.99 -15.68
C VAL A 15 -33.86 7.80 -16.82
N ARG A 16 -33.48 8.90 -17.49
CA ARG A 16 -32.20 8.97 -18.20
C ARG A 16 -31.20 9.68 -17.29
N GLN A 17 -30.36 8.91 -16.62
CA GLN A 17 -29.16 9.42 -15.96
C GLN A 17 -28.17 9.87 -17.04
N SER A 18 -27.96 11.19 -17.12
CA SER A 18 -26.98 11.81 -17.99
C SER A 18 -25.57 11.67 -17.40
N ALA A 19 -24.77 10.77 -18.00
CA ALA A 19 -23.34 10.61 -17.78
C ALA A 19 -22.51 11.56 -18.66
N GLU A 20 -22.76 12.88 -18.59
CA GLU A 20 -21.96 13.89 -19.32
C GLU A 20 -21.40 14.98 -18.39
N PRO A 21 -20.35 14.67 -17.60
CA PRO A 21 -19.31 15.70 -17.37
C PRO A 21 -17.89 15.26 -17.79
N LEU A 22 -17.63 13.96 -17.97
CA LEU A 22 -16.31 13.46 -18.39
C LEU A 22 -15.95 13.78 -19.86
N ARG A 23 -16.74 14.63 -20.53
CA ARG A 23 -16.54 15.13 -21.89
C ARG A 23 -16.27 16.64 -21.98
N ALA A 24 -16.19 17.38 -20.87
CA ALA A 24 -16.11 18.84 -20.93
C ALA A 24 -15.08 19.46 -19.97
N ASP A 25 -13.86 19.64 -20.49
CA ASP A 25 -13.12 20.89 -20.31
C ASP A 25 -12.66 21.38 -21.69
N ARG A 26 -13.60 22.01 -22.42
CA ARG A 26 -13.38 22.55 -23.78
C ARG A 26 -13.63 24.05 -23.87
N ARG A 27 -13.77 24.75 -22.74
CA ARG A 27 -14.18 26.17 -22.74
C ARG A 27 -13.36 26.98 -21.74
N ARG A 28 -12.06 27.21 -22.01
CA ARG A 28 -11.29 28.45 -21.67
C ARG A 28 -9.77 28.32 -21.89
N GLN A 29 -9.33 27.84 -23.04
CA GLN A 29 -7.99 28.16 -23.55
C GLN A 29 -8.09 28.60 -25.02
N PRO A 30 -7.75 29.86 -25.35
CA PRO A 30 -7.88 30.39 -26.70
C PRO A 30 -6.67 29.95 -27.53
N GLU A 31 -6.58 28.68 -27.93
CA GLU A 31 -5.68 28.17 -29.00
C GLU A 31 -5.80 26.64 -29.14
N ARG A 32 -6.95 26.13 -29.60
CA ARG A 32 -7.06 24.71 -30.03
C ARG A 32 -7.82 24.60 -31.33
N ARG A 33 -7.12 24.83 -32.44
CA ARG A 33 -7.54 24.36 -33.77
C ARG A 33 -7.65 22.83 -33.73
N HIS A 34 -8.69 22.29 -34.38
CA HIS A 34 -9.05 20.88 -34.55
C HIS A 34 -8.00 19.84 -34.10
N ARG A 35 -8.10 19.37 -32.85
CA ARG A 35 -7.49 18.09 -32.46
C ARG A 35 -8.58 17.02 -32.50
N SER A 36 -8.37 15.99 -33.31
CA SER A 36 -9.19 14.78 -33.32
C SER A 36 -9.24 14.17 -31.92
N GLN A 37 -10.36 13.54 -31.56
CA GLN A 37 -10.43 12.81 -30.29
C GLN A 37 -9.37 11.70 -30.28
N PRO A 38 -8.69 11.48 -29.15
CA PRO A 38 -7.75 10.36 -29.03
C PRO A 38 -8.49 9.07 -29.36
N PRO A 39 -7.91 8.18 -30.19
CA PRO A 39 -8.56 6.94 -30.54
C PRO A 39 -8.75 6.09 -29.28
N ARG A 40 -9.84 5.32 -29.26
CA ARG A 40 -10.08 4.34 -28.19
C ARG A 40 -9.04 3.23 -28.31
N ALA A 41 -8.58 2.71 -27.18
CA ALA A 41 -7.78 1.48 -27.15
C ALA A 41 -8.58 0.30 -27.74
N ASP A 42 -7.87 -0.66 -28.33
CA ASP A 42 -8.51 -1.90 -28.74
C ASP A 42 -8.99 -2.70 -27.51
N ARG A 43 -9.83 -3.71 -27.76
CA ARG A 43 -10.46 -4.47 -26.68
C ARG A 43 -9.45 -5.28 -25.87
N LEU A 44 -8.38 -5.77 -26.49
CA LEU A 44 -7.37 -6.57 -25.78
C LEU A 44 -6.60 -5.69 -24.79
N ALA A 45 -6.14 -4.52 -25.24
CA ALA A 45 -5.51 -3.52 -24.39
C ALA A 45 -6.42 -3.11 -23.23
N LEU A 46 -7.73 -2.91 -23.48
CA LEU A 46 -8.68 -2.54 -22.44
C LEU A 46 -8.86 -3.61 -21.35
N ILE A 47 -8.96 -4.89 -21.69
CA ILE A 47 -9.07 -5.96 -20.66
C ILE A 47 -7.76 -6.15 -19.91
N ARG A 48 -6.62 -6.14 -20.60
CA ARG A 48 -5.31 -6.26 -19.97
C ARG A 48 -5.08 -5.11 -18.99
N ARG A 49 -5.33 -3.87 -19.41
CA ARG A 49 -5.24 -2.67 -18.57
C ARG A 49 -6.16 -2.72 -17.37
N ALA A 50 -7.45 -3.01 -17.56
CA ALA A 50 -8.40 -3.06 -16.46
C ALA A 50 -8.04 -4.13 -15.42
N THR A 51 -7.55 -5.29 -15.88
CA THR A 51 -7.18 -6.40 -14.98
C THR A 51 -5.91 -6.10 -14.20
N PHE A 52 -4.88 -5.51 -14.82
CA PHE A 52 -3.69 -5.06 -14.09
C PHE A 52 -4.01 -3.91 -13.12
N ASP A 53 -4.83 -2.93 -13.53
CA ASP A 53 -5.23 -1.83 -12.65
C ASP A 53 -6.01 -2.29 -11.42
N LEU A 54 -6.92 -3.26 -11.58
CA LEU A 54 -7.79 -3.70 -10.49
C LEU A 54 -7.23 -4.88 -9.71
N HIS A 55 -6.52 -5.83 -10.33
CA HIS A 55 -6.03 -7.04 -9.66
C HIS A 55 -4.50 -7.11 -9.56
N GLY A 56 -3.75 -6.34 -10.37
CA GLY A 56 -2.29 -6.45 -10.46
C GLY A 56 -1.80 -7.78 -11.04
N LEU A 57 -2.66 -8.46 -11.82
CA LEU A 57 -2.42 -9.73 -12.46
C LEU A 57 -2.83 -9.65 -13.93
N PRO A 58 -2.23 -10.47 -14.81
CA PRO A 58 -2.71 -10.60 -16.18
C PRO A 58 -4.08 -11.29 -16.21
N PRO A 59 -4.98 -10.94 -17.14
CA PRO A 59 -6.19 -11.72 -17.38
C PRO A 59 -5.84 -13.10 -17.94
N THR A 60 -6.66 -14.11 -17.66
CA THR A 60 -6.45 -15.45 -18.26
C THR A 60 -6.86 -15.44 -19.74
N PRO A 61 -6.32 -16.36 -20.57
CA PRO A 61 -6.76 -16.49 -21.97
C PRO A 61 -8.28 -16.65 -22.11
N GLU A 62 -8.91 -17.41 -21.21
CA GLU A 62 -10.35 -17.64 -21.21
C GLU A 62 -11.14 -16.35 -20.90
N GLU A 63 -10.64 -15.51 -20.00
CA GLU A 63 -11.25 -14.21 -19.71
C GLU A 63 -11.13 -13.24 -20.89
N ILE A 64 -9.99 -13.27 -21.58
CA ILE A 64 -9.77 -12.50 -22.81
C ILE A 64 -10.76 -12.94 -23.88
N ASP A 65 -10.83 -14.23 -24.18
CA ASP A 65 -11.72 -14.78 -25.22
C ASP A 65 -13.19 -14.47 -24.92
N ALA A 66 -13.62 -14.66 -23.66
CA ALA A 66 -14.98 -14.34 -23.23
C ALA A 66 -15.29 -12.85 -23.41
N PHE A 67 -14.36 -11.96 -23.06
CA PHE A 67 -14.54 -10.53 -23.24
C PHE A 67 -14.54 -10.13 -24.72
N LEU A 68 -13.67 -10.70 -25.55
CA LEU A 68 -13.61 -10.38 -26.98
C LEU A 68 -14.85 -10.86 -27.74
N ALA A 69 -15.43 -11.99 -27.33
CA ALA A 69 -16.66 -12.53 -27.90
C ALA A 69 -17.92 -11.70 -27.52
N ASP A 70 -17.90 -10.95 -26.42
CA ASP A 70 -19.04 -10.15 -25.97
C ASP A 70 -19.19 -8.84 -26.78
N SER A 71 -20.07 -8.88 -27.78
CA SER A 71 -20.37 -7.74 -28.67
C SER A 71 -21.34 -6.70 -28.09
N SER A 72 -21.85 -6.89 -26.87
CA SER A 72 -22.77 -5.94 -26.22
C SER A 72 -22.09 -4.60 -25.92
N SER A 73 -22.87 -3.50 -25.97
CA SER A 73 -22.39 -2.17 -25.58
C SER A 73 -21.93 -2.11 -24.11
N GLU A 74 -22.53 -2.93 -23.26
CA GLU A 74 -22.23 -3.03 -21.82
C GLU A 74 -21.10 -4.01 -21.48
N ALA A 75 -20.46 -4.65 -22.47
CA ALA A 75 -19.45 -5.68 -22.22
C ALA A 75 -18.32 -5.16 -21.32
N TYR A 76 -17.83 -3.94 -21.58
CA TYR A 76 -16.77 -3.33 -20.79
C TYR A 76 -17.24 -2.93 -19.38
N ALA A 77 -18.47 -2.44 -19.24
CA ALA A 77 -19.01 -2.13 -17.91
C ALA A 77 -19.14 -3.38 -17.04
N ARG A 78 -19.65 -4.49 -17.61
CA ARG A 78 -19.70 -5.78 -16.91
C ARG A 78 -18.31 -6.33 -16.56
N LEU A 79 -17.32 -6.13 -17.43
CA LEU A 79 -15.93 -6.47 -17.10
C LEU A 79 -15.46 -5.71 -15.86
N ILE A 80 -15.65 -4.40 -15.81
CA ILE A 80 -15.26 -3.58 -14.66
C ILE A 80 -16.00 -4.02 -13.39
N ASP A 81 -17.31 -4.25 -13.47
CA ASP A 81 -18.12 -4.69 -12.33
C ASP A 81 -17.61 -6.03 -11.77
N ARG A 82 -17.36 -7.02 -12.65
CA ARG A 82 -16.77 -8.31 -12.29
C ARG A 82 -15.39 -8.17 -11.62
N LEU A 83 -14.53 -7.30 -12.15
CA LEU A 83 -13.20 -7.08 -11.60
C LEU A 83 -13.28 -6.40 -10.21
N LEU A 84 -14.20 -5.46 -10.01
CA LEU A 84 -14.42 -4.78 -8.73
C LEU A 84 -15.04 -5.70 -7.66
N GLU A 85 -15.84 -6.68 -8.06
CA GLU A 85 -16.43 -7.68 -7.15
C GLU A 85 -15.43 -8.75 -6.69
N SER A 86 -14.35 -8.97 -7.45
CA SER A 86 -13.33 -9.96 -7.12
C SER A 86 -12.52 -9.59 -5.86
N PRO A 87 -12.19 -10.55 -4.97
CA PRO A 87 -11.37 -10.28 -3.79
C PRO A 87 -9.90 -9.92 -4.12
N ARG A 88 -9.49 -10.10 -5.39
CA ARG A 88 -8.17 -9.68 -5.90
C ARG A 88 -8.05 -8.15 -5.97
N TYR A 89 -9.18 -7.45 -5.98
CA TYR A 89 -9.25 -6.00 -5.90
C TYR A 89 -8.56 -5.46 -4.64
N GLY A 90 -8.92 -5.97 -3.47
CA GLY A 90 -8.40 -5.50 -2.19
C GLY A 90 -6.92 -5.78 -2.01
N GLU A 91 -6.40 -6.89 -2.56
CA GLU A 91 -4.97 -7.18 -2.56
C GLU A 91 -4.17 -6.13 -3.37
N ARG A 92 -4.70 -5.72 -4.52
CA ARG A 92 -4.07 -4.71 -5.38
C ARG A 92 -4.15 -3.32 -4.77
N TRP A 93 -5.35 -2.87 -4.39
CA TRP A 93 -5.56 -1.51 -3.90
C TRP A 93 -5.13 -1.33 -2.45
N GLY A 94 -5.19 -2.39 -1.64
CA GLY A 94 -4.59 -2.43 -0.32
C GLY A 94 -3.07 -2.26 -0.37
N ARG A 95 -2.38 -2.82 -1.37
CA ARG A 95 -0.93 -2.61 -1.55
C ARG A 95 -0.56 -1.13 -1.69
N HIS A 96 -1.34 -0.34 -2.43
CA HIS A 96 -1.14 1.10 -2.55
C HIS A 96 -1.32 1.83 -1.21
N TRP A 97 -2.28 1.42 -0.39
CA TRP A 97 -2.44 1.97 0.95
C TRP A 97 -1.27 1.61 1.87
N LEU A 98 -0.74 0.39 1.76
CA LEU A 98 0.39 -0.06 2.57
C LEU A 98 1.70 0.70 2.28
N ASP A 99 1.86 1.22 1.05
CA ASP A 99 2.94 2.17 0.71
C ASP A 99 2.85 3.48 1.49
N LEU A 100 1.63 3.99 1.65
CA LEU A 100 1.37 5.21 2.41
C LEU A 100 1.58 4.97 3.91
N ALA A 101 1.13 3.81 4.41
CA ALA A 101 1.29 3.40 5.80
C ALA A 101 2.75 3.06 6.19
N SER A 102 3.68 3.00 5.23
CA SER A 102 5.07 2.56 5.47
C SER A 102 5.12 1.17 6.13
N TYR A 103 4.24 0.28 5.68
CA TYR A 103 4.05 -1.05 6.28
C TYR A 103 5.30 -1.91 6.11
N ALA A 104 5.68 -2.60 7.18
CA ALA A 104 6.65 -3.70 7.17
C ALA A 104 6.31 -4.69 8.28
N ASP A 105 6.76 -5.92 8.13
CA ASP A 105 6.61 -6.97 9.14
C ASP A 105 7.73 -6.93 10.20
N SER A 106 8.57 -5.89 10.20
CA SER A 106 9.72 -5.73 11.12
C SER A 106 9.91 -4.29 11.63
N HIS A 107 10.67 -4.11 12.72
CA HIS A 107 10.87 -2.82 13.40
C HIS A 107 11.61 -1.75 12.56
N GLY A 108 12.72 -2.13 11.92
CA GLY A 108 13.76 -1.28 11.36
C GLY A 108 14.95 -1.05 12.27
N PHE A 109 15.85 -0.16 11.82
CA PHE A 109 17.04 0.28 12.56
C PHE A 109 17.97 -0.88 12.95
N GLU A 110 18.82 -0.68 13.97
CA GLU A 110 19.82 -1.67 14.41
C GLU A 110 19.19 -2.95 14.99
N LEU A 111 18.06 -2.81 15.69
CA LEU A 111 17.34 -3.92 16.33
C LEU A 111 16.04 -4.23 15.58
N ASP A 112 16.20 -4.63 14.32
CA ASP A 112 15.10 -4.90 13.39
C ASP A 112 14.40 -6.24 13.68
N TYR A 113 13.71 -6.35 14.81
CA TYR A 113 12.98 -7.56 15.17
C TYR A 113 11.67 -7.73 14.36
N PRO A 114 11.24 -8.97 14.10
CA PRO A 114 9.93 -9.25 13.52
C PRO A 114 8.77 -8.74 14.39
N ARG A 115 7.70 -8.28 13.74
CA ARG A 115 6.41 -7.94 14.32
C ARG A 115 5.41 -9.07 14.00
N PRO A 116 5.36 -10.15 14.80
CA PRO A 116 4.62 -11.38 14.44
C PRO A 116 3.11 -11.19 14.24
N HIS A 117 2.57 -10.07 14.74
CA HIS A 117 1.14 -9.76 14.69
C HIS A 117 0.79 -8.59 13.73
N ALA A 118 1.77 -8.02 13.01
CA ALA A 118 1.54 -6.88 12.11
C ALA A 118 0.72 -7.22 10.85
N TRP A 119 0.83 -8.46 10.35
CA TRP A 119 0.12 -8.93 9.15
C TRP A 119 -1.40 -8.78 9.23
N ARG A 120 -1.98 -8.76 10.43
CA ARG A 120 -3.42 -8.53 10.62
C ARG A 120 -3.85 -7.16 10.12
N TYR A 121 -2.99 -6.14 10.24
CA TYR A 121 -3.26 -4.80 9.69
C TYR A 121 -3.28 -4.82 8.15
N ARG A 122 -2.35 -5.53 7.52
CA ARG A 122 -2.36 -5.76 6.06
C ARG A 122 -3.68 -6.42 5.63
N ASP A 123 -4.11 -7.46 6.33
CA ASP A 123 -5.34 -8.17 6.01
C ASP A 123 -6.59 -7.32 6.23
N TYR A 124 -6.62 -6.52 7.31
CA TYR A 124 -7.68 -5.52 7.53
C TYR A 124 -7.77 -4.53 6.37
N VAL A 125 -6.64 -4.01 5.89
CA VAL A 125 -6.61 -3.08 4.75
C VAL A 125 -7.18 -3.78 3.50
N ILE A 126 -6.68 -4.97 3.17
CA ILE A 126 -7.17 -5.74 2.01
C ILE A 126 -8.68 -5.96 2.10
N GLN A 127 -9.17 -6.36 3.27
CA GLN A 127 -10.60 -6.62 3.50
C GLN A 127 -11.42 -5.33 3.40
N ALA A 128 -10.98 -4.22 3.98
CA ALA A 128 -11.70 -2.94 3.92
C ALA A 128 -11.89 -2.44 2.48
N PHE A 129 -10.89 -2.62 1.61
CA PHE A 129 -11.05 -2.32 0.18
C PHE A 129 -11.99 -3.33 -0.51
N ASN A 130 -11.89 -4.62 -0.21
CA ASN A 130 -12.80 -5.62 -0.77
C ASN A 130 -14.27 -5.38 -0.40
N ASP A 131 -14.53 -4.93 0.82
CA ASP A 131 -15.88 -4.60 1.30
C ASP A 131 -16.37 -3.23 0.82
N ASP A 132 -15.52 -2.48 0.09
CA ASP A 132 -15.77 -1.08 -0.32
C ASP A 132 -16.17 -0.20 0.86
N LYS A 133 -15.45 -0.37 1.99
CA LYS A 133 -15.69 0.42 3.21
C LYS A 133 -15.62 1.91 2.85
N PRO A 134 -16.63 2.72 3.25
CA PRO A 134 -16.60 4.16 3.02
C PRO A 134 -15.26 4.75 3.47
N TYR A 135 -14.58 5.50 2.60
CA TYR A 135 -13.22 5.96 2.87
C TYR A 135 -13.11 6.84 4.13
N ASP A 136 -14.14 7.63 4.43
CA ASP A 136 -14.22 8.43 5.66
C ASP A 136 -14.32 7.55 6.91
N GLN A 137 -15.06 6.43 6.84
CA GLN A 137 -15.09 5.45 7.92
C GLN A 137 -13.73 4.75 8.04
N PHE A 138 -13.17 4.28 6.93
CA PHE A 138 -11.86 3.66 6.89
C PHE A 138 -10.81 4.56 7.56
N LEU A 139 -10.71 5.83 7.17
CA LEU A 139 -9.79 6.81 7.78
C LEU A 139 -10.04 7.01 9.27
N ARG A 140 -11.31 7.09 9.70
CA ARG A 140 -11.65 7.22 11.12
C ARG A 140 -11.17 6.02 11.92
N GLU A 141 -11.30 4.81 11.38
CA GLU A 141 -10.81 3.59 12.01
C GLU A 141 -9.27 3.55 12.08
N GLN A 142 -8.57 4.02 11.04
CA GLN A 142 -7.10 4.10 11.04
C GLN A 142 -6.55 4.95 12.19
N ILE A 143 -7.24 6.04 12.53
CA ILE A 143 -6.79 6.99 13.54
C ILE A 143 -7.36 6.67 14.92
N ALA A 144 -8.63 6.27 15.01
CA ALA A 144 -9.37 6.17 16.28
C ALA A 144 -10.35 5.00 16.34
N GLY A 145 -10.12 3.92 15.57
CA GLY A 145 -11.04 2.78 15.49
C GLY A 145 -11.33 2.15 16.84
N ASP A 146 -10.30 1.92 17.64
CA ASP A 146 -10.40 1.36 19.00
C ASP A 146 -11.24 2.18 19.98
N VAL A 147 -11.42 3.48 19.71
CA VAL A 147 -12.25 4.39 20.53
C VAL A 147 -13.66 4.50 19.94
N LEU A 148 -13.77 4.50 18.62
CA LEU A 148 -15.05 4.60 17.90
C LEU A 148 -15.90 3.33 18.04
N PHE A 149 -15.24 2.18 17.98
CA PHE A 149 -15.87 0.86 17.95
C PHE A 149 -15.11 -0.07 18.92
N PRO A 150 -15.19 0.17 20.24
CA PRO A 150 -14.41 -0.58 21.23
C PRO A 150 -14.74 -2.08 21.25
N ASP A 151 -15.94 -2.45 20.81
CA ASP A 151 -16.41 -3.85 20.74
C ASP A 151 -16.12 -4.51 19.38
N ASP A 152 -15.53 -3.79 18.41
CA ASP A 152 -15.15 -4.33 17.11
C ASP A 152 -13.64 -4.65 17.06
N PRO A 153 -13.27 -5.95 17.01
CA PRO A 153 -11.88 -6.37 16.87
C PRO A 153 -11.16 -5.77 15.66
N GLN A 154 -11.88 -5.54 14.54
CA GLN A 154 -11.30 -4.95 13.33
C GLN A 154 -10.90 -3.49 13.54
N ALA A 155 -11.65 -2.75 14.36
CA ALA A 155 -11.37 -1.36 14.64
C ALA A 155 -10.10 -1.19 15.49
N VAL A 156 -9.77 -2.16 16.34
CA VAL A 156 -8.48 -2.22 17.05
C VAL A 156 -7.34 -2.49 16.05
N ILE A 157 -7.50 -3.48 15.17
CA ILE A 157 -6.51 -3.81 14.12
C ILE A 157 -6.24 -2.59 13.22
N ALA A 158 -7.27 -1.82 12.88
CA ALA A 158 -7.16 -0.63 12.02
C ALA A 158 -6.14 0.39 12.55
N THR A 159 -6.01 0.54 13.87
CA THR A 159 -5.01 1.45 14.46
C THR A 159 -3.57 1.02 14.23
N GLY A 160 -3.35 -0.17 13.64
CA GLY A 160 -2.08 -0.61 13.09
C GLY A 160 -1.44 0.40 12.13
N PHE A 161 -2.21 1.29 11.47
CA PHE A 161 -1.67 2.39 10.68
C PHE A 161 -0.73 3.32 11.45
N LEU A 162 -1.09 3.69 12.67
CA LEU A 162 -0.25 4.53 13.53
C LEU A 162 0.98 3.77 14.06
N ALA A 163 0.91 2.44 14.10
CA ALA A 163 2.01 1.58 14.54
C ALA A 163 2.91 1.11 13.38
N ALA A 164 2.46 1.21 12.12
CA ALA A 164 3.05 0.54 10.96
C ALA A 164 4.45 1.04 10.60
N GLY A 165 4.72 2.35 10.72
CA GLY A 165 5.98 2.95 10.26
C GLY A 165 7.25 2.48 10.99
N PRO A 166 8.43 3.03 10.67
CA PRO A 166 9.69 2.70 11.33
C PRO A 166 9.61 2.87 12.84
N TRP A 167 10.26 1.97 13.59
CA TRP A 167 10.37 2.07 15.04
C TRP A 167 11.81 1.84 15.48
N ASP A 168 12.45 2.89 16.01
CA ASP A 168 13.77 2.81 16.60
C ASP A 168 13.72 2.11 17.97
N TYR A 169 13.51 0.79 17.94
CA TYR A 169 13.42 -0.03 19.14
C TYR A 169 14.70 0.04 19.97
N SER A 170 15.86 0.19 19.32
CA SER A 170 17.16 0.30 19.99
C SER A 170 17.22 1.54 20.87
N GLY A 171 16.82 2.71 20.34
CA GLY A 171 16.72 3.94 21.12
C GLY A 171 15.78 3.79 22.33
N PHE A 172 14.65 3.10 22.18
CA PHE A 172 13.68 2.94 23.28
C PHE A 172 14.15 2.01 24.41
N ILE A 173 14.96 0.99 24.12
CA ILE A 173 15.41 0.04 25.15
C ILE A 173 16.81 0.33 25.70
N THR A 174 17.64 1.07 24.96
CA THR A 174 19.02 1.38 25.36
C THR A 174 19.18 2.78 25.96
N ALA A 175 18.34 3.75 25.56
CA ALA A 175 18.43 5.10 26.11
C ALA A 175 17.96 5.13 27.57
N ILE A 176 18.75 5.75 28.43
CA ILE A 176 18.37 6.01 29.82
C ILE A 176 17.15 6.95 29.80
N GLN A 177 16.06 6.53 30.44
CA GLN A 177 14.84 7.34 30.53
C GLN A 177 15.14 8.69 31.17
N GLY A 178 14.53 9.76 30.63
CA GLY A 178 14.73 11.12 31.12
C GLY A 178 15.97 11.82 30.55
N THR A 179 16.72 11.18 29.66
CA THR A 179 17.82 11.82 28.91
C THR A 179 17.36 12.44 27.59
N ALA A 180 18.16 13.35 27.03
CA ALA A 180 17.97 13.93 25.70
C ALA A 180 17.82 12.86 24.62
N ALA A 181 18.60 11.77 24.71
CA ALA A 181 18.51 10.65 23.78
C ALA A 181 17.11 9.99 23.81
N SER A 182 16.59 9.68 25.00
CA SER A 182 15.25 9.09 25.15
C SER A 182 14.13 10.02 24.63
N ARG A 183 14.27 11.33 24.84
CA ARG A 183 13.35 12.35 24.29
C ARG A 183 13.45 12.44 22.78
N GLY A 184 14.65 12.41 22.22
CA GLY A 184 14.92 12.47 20.78
C GLY A 184 14.33 11.27 20.04
N THR A 185 14.52 10.05 20.55
CA THR A 185 13.90 8.83 19.98
C THR A 185 12.38 8.95 19.97
N ARG A 186 11.77 9.42 21.07
CA ARG A 186 10.32 9.63 21.13
C ARG A 186 9.83 10.73 20.18
N LEU A 187 10.57 11.82 20.04
CA LEU A 187 10.22 12.90 19.12
C LEU A 187 10.20 12.39 17.67
N THR A 188 11.19 11.58 17.27
CA THR A 188 11.24 10.96 15.94
C THR A 188 10.08 9.99 15.69
N ASP A 189 9.71 9.20 16.71
CA ASP A 189 8.56 8.31 16.65
C ASP A 189 7.24 9.07 16.39
N LEU A 190 7.01 10.16 17.12
CA LEU A 190 5.84 11.02 16.94
C LEU A 190 5.84 11.78 15.61
N ASP A 191 7.02 12.25 15.18
CA ASP A 191 7.22 12.92 13.89
C ASP A 191 6.84 12.00 12.72
N ASN A 192 7.24 10.72 12.77
CA ASN A 192 6.86 9.72 11.77
C ASN A 192 5.35 9.47 11.74
N MET A 193 4.68 9.35 12.90
CA MET A 193 3.23 9.17 12.96
C MET A 193 2.51 10.39 12.36
N LEU A 194 2.89 11.59 12.80
CA LEU A 194 2.30 12.84 12.35
C LEU A 194 2.46 13.03 10.84
N THR A 195 3.70 12.95 10.33
CA THR A 195 3.99 13.16 8.91
C THR A 195 3.30 12.13 8.02
N THR A 196 3.23 10.87 8.46
CA THR A 196 2.49 9.81 7.76
C THR A 196 1.00 10.14 7.69
N VAL A 197 0.37 10.52 8.80
CA VAL A 197 -1.06 10.88 8.84
C VAL A 197 -1.34 12.07 7.92
N MET A 198 -0.57 13.16 8.03
CA MET A 198 -0.84 14.39 7.28
C MET A 198 -0.57 14.24 5.78
N THR A 199 0.51 13.55 5.40
CA THR A 199 0.82 13.25 4.00
C THR A 199 -0.23 12.32 3.41
N THR A 200 -0.64 11.29 4.15
CA THR A 200 -1.59 10.28 3.68
C THR A 200 -3.03 10.80 3.61
N THR A 201 -3.47 11.65 4.52
CA THR A 201 -4.90 12.02 4.58
C THR A 201 -5.21 13.33 3.87
N VAL A 202 -4.41 14.37 4.09
CA VAL A 202 -4.64 15.71 3.54
C VAL A 202 -3.55 16.18 2.57
N GLY A 203 -2.56 15.33 2.28
CA GLY A 203 -1.55 15.59 1.27
C GLY A 203 -0.69 16.80 1.60
N LEU A 204 -0.29 16.98 2.87
CA LEU A 204 0.53 18.10 3.30
C LEU A 204 1.83 17.65 3.99
N THR A 205 2.92 18.33 3.64
CA THR A 205 4.28 18.08 4.14
C THR A 205 4.57 18.93 5.38
N VAL A 206 4.10 18.47 6.55
CA VAL A 206 4.24 19.23 7.81
C VAL A 206 5.64 19.17 8.43
N GLY A 207 6.53 18.27 7.97
CA GLY A 207 7.79 17.94 8.66
C GLY A 207 8.78 19.11 8.79
N CYS A 208 8.84 20.03 7.82
CA CYS A 208 9.72 21.20 7.93
C CYS A 208 9.34 22.12 9.10
N ALA A 209 8.06 22.11 9.50
CA ALA A 209 7.56 22.93 10.59
C ALA A 209 8.11 22.52 11.97
N LYS A 210 8.80 21.37 12.08
CA LYS A 210 9.43 20.89 13.32
C LYS A 210 10.43 21.89 13.91
N CYS A 211 11.29 22.47 13.06
CA CYS A 211 12.39 23.32 13.53
C CYS A 211 12.13 24.82 13.36
N HIS A 212 11.28 25.21 12.43
CA HIS A 212 10.92 26.60 12.14
C HIS A 212 9.58 26.61 11.42
N ASP A 213 8.88 27.74 11.34
CA ASP A 213 7.66 27.83 10.50
C ASP A 213 7.93 27.34 9.08
N HIS A 214 6.99 26.57 8.52
CA HIS A 214 7.18 25.99 7.21
C HIS A 214 7.50 27.08 6.18
N LYS A 215 8.49 26.81 5.31
CA LYS A 215 9.10 27.84 4.45
C LYS A 215 8.13 28.48 3.46
N PHE A 216 7.14 27.72 3.00
CA PHE A 216 6.23 28.11 1.91
C PHE A 216 4.77 27.97 2.32
N ASP A 217 4.40 26.81 2.84
CA ASP A 217 3.07 26.57 3.39
C ASP A 217 2.82 27.33 4.69
N PRO A 218 1.58 27.81 4.93
CA PRO A 218 1.21 28.58 6.13
C PRO A 218 1.00 27.63 7.32
N ILE A 219 2.02 26.84 7.63
CA ILE A 219 2.05 25.86 8.71
C ILE A 219 3.09 26.36 9.70
N SER A 220 2.62 26.88 10.83
CA SER A 220 3.52 27.35 11.89
C SER A 220 4.16 26.18 12.62
N GLN A 221 5.28 26.45 13.29
CA GLN A 221 5.88 25.48 14.23
C GLN A 221 4.88 25.11 15.33
N ARG A 222 4.04 26.07 15.75
CA ARG A 222 2.96 25.82 16.72
C ARG A 222 1.93 24.83 16.19
N ASP A 223 1.51 24.93 14.93
CA ASP A 223 0.59 23.95 14.31
C ASP A 223 1.20 22.54 14.33
N TYR A 224 2.50 22.41 14.00
CA TYR A 224 3.20 21.13 14.01
C TYR A 224 3.19 20.46 15.39
N TYR A 225 3.60 21.19 16.44
CA TYR A 225 3.62 20.62 17.80
C TYR A 225 2.22 20.39 18.35
N SER A 226 1.24 21.21 17.97
CA SER A 226 -0.15 21.00 18.38
C SER A 226 -0.77 19.75 17.72
N LEU A 227 -0.46 19.48 16.46
CA LEU A 227 -0.83 18.22 15.81
C LEU A 227 -0.09 17.04 16.44
N GLN A 228 1.20 17.20 16.75
CA GLN A 228 1.98 16.16 17.43
C GLN A 228 1.38 15.82 18.80
N ALA A 229 0.85 16.81 19.53
CA ALA A 229 0.19 16.64 20.82
C ALA A 229 -1.04 15.73 20.78
N VAL A 230 -1.63 15.50 19.60
CA VAL A 230 -2.69 14.50 19.38
C VAL A 230 -2.18 13.09 19.63
N PHE A 231 -0.96 12.79 19.19
CA PHE A 231 -0.35 11.46 19.27
C PHE A 231 0.58 11.28 20.47
N ALA A 232 0.75 12.30 21.32
CA ALA A 232 1.72 12.28 22.42
C ALA A 232 1.55 11.10 23.38
N GLY A 233 0.33 10.57 23.56
CA GLY A 233 0.04 9.38 24.36
C GLY A 233 0.02 8.05 23.60
N VAL A 234 0.30 8.04 22.28
CA VAL A 234 0.30 6.82 21.46
C VAL A 234 1.61 6.07 21.61
N ARG A 235 1.59 4.83 22.08
CA ARG A 235 2.67 3.88 21.85
C ARG A 235 2.24 2.80 20.85
N ARG A 236 3.24 2.06 20.37
CA ARG A 236 3.05 0.93 19.47
C ARG A 236 3.44 -0.36 20.16
N GLY A 237 2.68 -1.42 19.93
CA GLY A 237 2.94 -2.72 20.52
C GLY A 237 1.83 -3.71 20.24
N ASP A 238 2.00 -4.94 20.74
CA ASP A 238 0.97 -5.96 20.62
C ASP A 238 -0.17 -5.70 21.60
N ARG A 239 -1.38 -5.66 21.05
CA ARG A 239 -2.63 -5.46 21.78
C ARG A 239 -3.55 -6.65 21.56
N ILE A 240 -4.26 -7.02 22.63
CA ILE A 240 -5.34 -8.00 22.57
C ILE A 240 -6.50 -7.38 21.78
N PHE A 241 -6.89 -8.03 20.69
CA PHE A 241 -8.06 -7.61 19.90
C PHE A 241 -9.18 -8.65 19.91
N ARG A 242 -8.89 -9.90 20.31
CA ARG A 242 -9.89 -10.94 20.61
C ARG A 242 -9.45 -11.76 21.81
N GLY A 243 -10.44 -12.33 22.50
CA GLY A 243 -10.25 -13.00 23.78
C GLY A 243 -10.38 -12.01 24.95
N GLN A 244 -10.45 -12.54 26.16
CA GLN A 244 -10.59 -11.75 27.38
C GLN A 244 -9.43 -12.09 28.33
N ALA A 245 -8.68 -11.07 28.71
CA ALA A 245 -7.71 -11.13 29.78
C ALA A 245 -7.95 -9.94 30.72
N THR A 246 -7.83 -10.17 32.02
CA THR A 246 -7.76 -9.08 33.00
C THR A 246 -6.55 -8.19 32.71
N GLU A 247 -6.57 -6.95 33.20
CA GLU A 247 -5.45 -6.02 33.03
C GLU A 247 -4.14 -6.59 33.59
N ASP A 248 -4.19 -7.30 34.72
CA ASP A 248 -3.05 -7.98 35.32
C ASP A 248 -2.52 -9.12 34.46
N GLN A 249 -3.42 -9.93 33.88
CA GLN A 249 -3.02 -10.98 32.93
C GLN A 249 -2.37 -10.38 31.69
N ALA A 250 -2.96 -9.33 31.09
CA ALA A 250 -2.40 -8.68 29.91
C ALA A 250 -1.01 -8.06 30.20
N ARG A 251 -0.86 -7.39 31.36
CA ARG A 251 0.44 -6.90 31.85
C ARG A 251 1.45 -8.03 32.03
N ARG A 252 1.03 -9.15 32.63
CA ARG A 252 1.90 -10.31 32.85
C ARG A 252 2.33 -10.95 31.52
N MET A 253 1.42 -11.10 30.56
CA MET A 253 1.72 -11.59 29.22
C MET A 253 2.75 -10.71 28.50
N ALA A 254 2.58 -9.39 28.56
CA ALA A 254 3.55 -8.46 27.97
C ALA A 254 4.92 -8.58 28.64
N GLN A 255 4.96 -8.68 29.97
CA GLN A 255 6.19 -8.84 30.73
C GLN A 255 6.91 -10.16 30.43
N ILE A 256 6.19 -11.28 30.39
CA ILE A 256 6.74 -12.60 30.06
C ILE A 256 7.38 -12.58 28.67
N ARG A 257 6.70 -12.02 27.66
CA ARG A 257 7.23 -11.92 26.29
C ARG A 257 8.52 -11.09 26.24
N LEU A 258 8.56 -9.97 26.96
CA LEU A 258 9.76 -9.15 27.06
C LEU A 258 10.91 -9.90 27.75
N ASP A 259 10.61 -10.66 28.81
CA ASP A 259 11.61 -11.42 29.55
C ASP A 259 12.16 -12.61 28.74
N ILE A 260 11.29 -13.33 28.02
CA ILE A 260 11.70 -14.36 27.05
C ILE A 260 12.61 -13.75 25.99
N HIS A 261 12.21 -12.61 25.42
CA HIS A 261 12.99 -11.92 24.40
C HIS A 261 14.40 -11.54 24.91
N LYS A 262 14.49 -10.90 26.08
CA LYS A 262 15.78 -10.55 26.72
C LYS A 262 16.65 -11.77 26.99
N LYS A 263 16.07 -12.86 27.52
CA LYS A 263 16.82 -14.09 27.81
C LYS A 263 17.30 -14.78 26.54
N ARG A 264 16.47 -14.82 25.49
CA ARG A 264 16.87 -15.33 24.17
C ARG A 264 18.02 -14.52 23.56
N ILE A 265 18.10 -13.21 23.82
CA ILE A 265 19.27 -12.41 23.40
C ILE A 265 20.53 -12.91 24.09
N GLY A 266 20.48 -13.11 25.42
CA GLY A 266 21.62 -13.66 26.17
C GLY A 266 22.04 -15.05 25.69
N ILE A 267 21.08 -15.93 25.37
CA ILE A 267 21.35 -17.24 24.76
C ILE A 267 22.05 -17.07 23.40
N ALA A 268 21.52 -16.20 22.53
CA ALA A 268 22.06 -15.96 21.20
C ALA A 268 23.45 -15.33 21.23
N GLU A 269 23.75 -14.48 22.20
CA GLU A 269 25.09 -13.90 22.40
C GLU A 269 26.12 -14.99 22.76
N ILE A 270 25.75 -15.95 23.61
CA ILE A 270 26.60 -17.11 23.93
C ILE A 270 26.74 -18.03 22.72
N ASP A 271 25.64 -18.31 22.02
CA ASP A 271 25.62 -19.20 20.85
C ASP A 271 26.35 -18.61 19.63
N ALA A 272 26.51 -17.30 19.56
CA ALA A 272 27.31 -16.64 18.53
C ALA A 272 28.82 -16.83 18.73
N GLN A 273 29.27 -17.19 19.94
CA GLN A 273 30.68 -17.49 20.18
C GLN A 273 31.06 -18.88 19.66
N PRO A 274 32.26 -19.05 19.08
CA PRO A 274 32.70 -20.36 18.61
C PRO A 274 32.85 -21.34 19.80
N PRO A 275 32.63 -22.66 19.61
CA PRO A 275 32.62 -23.63 20.71
C PRO A 275 33.85 -23.58 21.62
N GLU A 276 35.03 -23.35 21.05
CA GLU A 276 36.32 -23.23 21.75
C GLU A 276 36.47 -21.98 22.63
N ALA A 277 35.65 -20.94 22.39
CA ALA A 277 35.67 -19.71 23.18
C ALA A 277 34.65 -19.71 24.33
N ARG A 278 33.80 -20.75 24.42
CA ARG A 278 32.76 -20.85 25.45
C ARG A 278 33.35 -21.41 26.74
N THR A 279 33.36 -20.61 27.80
CA THR A 279 33.75 -21.08 29.13
C THR A 279 32.68 -21.97 29.75
N ASP A 280 33.05 -22.79 30.74
CA ASP A 280 32.08 -23.61 31.49
C ASP A 280 30.97 -22.74 32.11
N GLU A 281 31.32 -21.53 32.58
CA GLU A 281 30.37 -20.56 33.11
C GLU A 281 29.36 -20.10 32.04
N MET A 282 29.82 -19.82 30.82
CA MET A 282 28.94 -19.45 29.70
C MET A 282 27.99 -20.61 29.35
N VAL A 283 28.49 -21.84 29.32
CA VAL A 283 27.67 -23.03 29.03
C VAL A 283 26.60 -23.22 30.11
N GLN A 284 26.97 -23.10 31.39
CA GLN A 284 26.02 -23.16 32.52
C GLN A 284 25.00 -22.02 32.48
N ASN A 285 25.42 -20.80 32.19
CA ASN A 285 24.52 -19.65 32.07
C ASN A 285 23.54 -19.82 30.90
N ARG A 286 24.00 -20.30 29.74
CA ARG A 286 23.14 -20.62 28.59
C ARG A 286 22.08 -21.65 28.94
N ALA A 287 22.46 -22.72 29.65
CA ALA A 287 21.52 -23.74 30.11
C ALA A 287 20.47 -23.12 31.06
N LYS A 288 20.92 -22.36 32.06
CA LYS A 288 20.04 -21.63 32.99
C LYS A 288 19.05 -20.72 32.26
N LEU A 289 19.52 -19.90 31.32
CA LEU A 289 18.65 -19.01 30.54
C LEU A 289 17.63 -19.81 29.71
N SER A 290 18.02 -20.98 29.21
CA SER A 290 17.13 -21.86 28.44
C SER A 290 16.03 -22.44 29.33
N ASP A 291 16.37 -22.88 30.54
CA ASP A 291 15.40 -23.37 31.54
C ASP A 291 14.44 -22.25 31.98
N GLU A 292 14.96 -21.04 32.19
CA GLU A 292 14.13 -19.87 32.51
C GLU A 292 13.18 -19.47 31.37
N VAL A 293 13.63 -19.57 30.11
CA VAL A 293 12.76 -19.36 28.94
C VAL A 293 11.67 -20.42 28.89
N ALA A 294 12.00 -21.70 29.07
CA ALA A 294 11.03 -22.79 29.07
C ALA A 294 9.99 -22.63 30.19
N ALA A 295 10.42 -22.20 31.38
CA ALA A 295 9.50 -21.93 32.50
C ALA A 295 8.55 -20.75 32.20
N LEU A 296 9.06 -19.68 31.58
CA LEU A 296 8.26 -18.52 31.17
C LEU A 296 7.28 -18.88 30.03
N GLU A 297 7.68 -19.72 29.08
CA GLU A 297 6.82 -20.23 28.02
C GLU A 297 5.69 -21.09 28.59
N ALA A 298 6.02 -22.00 29.53
CA ALA A 298 5.02 -22.79 30.23
C ALA A 298 4.05 -21.90 31.03
N GLU A 299 4.54 -20.86 31.72
CA GLU A 299 3.68 -19.90 32.40
C GLU A 299 2.76 -19.16 31.41
N TYR A 300 3.28 -18.75 30.26
CA TYR A 300 2.51 -18.08 29.21
C TYR A 300 1.37 -18.96 28.69
N GLU A 301 1.61 -20.27 28.53
CA GLU A 301 0.58 -21.24 28.10
C GLU A 301 -0.57 -21.40 29.10
N HIS A 302 -0.37 -21.09 30.38
CA HIS A 302 -1.43 -21.10 31.40
C HIS A 302 -2.23 -19.79 31.47
N LEU A 303 -1.82 -18.76 30.73
CA LEU A 303 -2.57 -17.51 30.62
C LEU A 303 -3.71 -17.67 29.59
N PRO A 304 -4.75 -16.81 29.65
CA PRO A 304 -5.88 -16.90 28.72
C PRO A 304 -5.43 -16.86 27.26
N ASP A 305 -6.05 -17.71 26.43
CA ASP A 305 -5.86 -17.67 24.99
C ASP A 305 -6.46 -16.38 24.43
N VAL A 306 -5.61 -15.58 23.80
CA VAL A 306 -5.96 -14.26 23.24
C VAL A 306 -5.29 -14.10 21.90
N GLU A 307 -5.98 -13.40 20.99
CA GLU A 307 -5.37 -13.01 19.73
C GLU A 307 -4.78 -11.60 19.83
N LEU A 308 -3.57 -11.44 19.31
CA LEU A 308 -2.82 -10.20 19.32
C LEU A 308 -2.72 -9.57 17.94
N THR A 309 -2.68 -8.24 17.91
CA THR A 309 -2.39 -7.40 16.73
C THR A 309 -1.37 -6.33 17.11
N TYR A 310 -0.47 -5.97 16.19
CA TYR A 310 0.47 -4.87 16.42
C TYR A 310 -0.19 -3.54 16.10
N ALA A 311 -0.50 -2.74 17.12
CA ALA A 311 -1.42 -1.60 17.04
C ALA A 311 -1.09 -0.51 18.08
N VAL A 312 -2.01 0.45 18.25
CA VAL A 312 -1.89 1.50 19.27
C VAL A 312 -2.08 0.94 20.68
N VAL A 313 -1.13 1.26 21.55
CA VAL A 313 -1.19 1.07 23.01
C VAL A 313 -1.30 2.46 23.64
N PRO A 314 -2.47 2.82 24.22
CA PRO A 314 -2.68 4.14 24.80
C PRO A 314 -1.95 4.31 26.13
N GLU A 315 -1.34 5.47 26.34
CA GLU A 315 -0.79 5.94 27.62
C GLU A 315 -1.30 7.35 27.93
N THR A 316 -1.12 7.80 29.17
CA THR A 316 -1.41 9.18 29.56
C THR A 316 -0.54 10.14 28.74
N PRO A 317 -1.12 11.06 27.94
CA PRO A 317 -0.33 11.96 27.11
C PRO A 317 0.50 12.92 27.98
N PRO A 318 1.81 13.06 27.72
CA PRO A 318 2.61 14.10 28.36
C PRO A 318 2.24 15.49 27.82
N VAL A 319 2.61 16.53 28.58
CA VAL A 319 2.52 17.92 28.11
C VAL A 319 3.43 18.09 26.89
N THR A 320 2.88 18.66 25.83
CA THR A 320 3.62 18.93 24.58
C THR A 320 4.01 20.41 24.54
N HIS A 321 5.27 20.67 24.20
CA HIS A 321 5.82 22.01 24.08
C HIS A 321 6.31 22.25 22.66
N VAL A 322 6.26 23.51 22.21
CA VAL A 322 7.05 23.94 21.07
C VAL A 322 8.54 23.82 21.44
N LEU A 323 9.36 23.27 20.54
CA LEU A 323 10.81 23.15 20.79
C LEU A 323 11.59 24.18 19.99
N TYR A 324 12.58 24.81 20.61
CA TYR A 324 13.46 25.72 19.89
C TYR A 324 14.27 24.95 18.84
N ARG A 325 14.01 25.20 17.54
CA ARG A 325 14.70 24.49 16.44
C ARG A 325 14.63 22.97 16.53
N GLY A 326 13.57 22.43 17.13
CA GLY A 326 13.40 20.99 17.31
C GLY A 326 14.25 20.36 18.43
N ASP A 327 14.98 21.16 19.21
CA ASP A 327 15.84 20.69 20.30
C ASP A 327 15.00 20.25 21.53
N THR A 328 15.11 18.98 21.89
CA THR A 328 14.37 18.39 23.02
C THR A 328 14.80 18.92 24.38
N GLU A 329 15.96 19.58 24.47
CA GLU A 329 16.44 20.20 25.71
C GLU A 329 16.00 21.66 25.85
N SER A 330 15.36 22.22 24.82
CA SER A 330 14.96 23.63 24.75
C SER A 330 13.44 23.78 24.55
N PRO A 331 12.59 23.28 25.48
CA PRO A 331 11.15 23.47 25.41
C PRO A 331 10.78 24.96 25.57
N ARG A 332 9.71 25.37 24.89
CA ARG A 332 9.15 26.72 24.92
C ARG A 332 7.73 26.67 25.45
N GLU A 333 6.78 27.33 24.78
CA GLU A 333 5.39 27.35 25.20
C GLU A 333 4.69 26.00 25.07
N GLU A 334 3.79 25.72 26.00
CA GLU A 334 2.87 24.58 25.94
C GLU A 334 1.87 24.73 24.80
N VAL A 335 1.47 23.61 24.21
CA VAL A 335 0.47 23.54 23.15
C VAL A 335 -0.59 22.49 23.46
N ALA A 336 -1.85 22.86 23.18
CA ALA A 336 -2.98 21.95 23.21
C ALA A 336 -3.06 21.16 21.88
N PRO A 337 -3.72 19.98 21.86
CA PRO A 337 -3.99 19.26 20.62
C PRO A 337 -4.91 20.08 19.70
N THR A 338 -4.39 20.51 18.56
CA THR A 338 -5.13 21.26 17.53
C THR A 338 -4.84 20.70 16.14
N ALA A 339 -5.73 20.99 15.19
CA ALA A 339 -5.54 20.73 13.77
C ALA A 339 -4.85 21.91 13.07
N LEU A 340 -4.63 21.79 11.76
CA LEU A 340 -3.99 22.84 10.96
C LEU A 340 -4.83 24.12 10.93
N SER A 341 -4.28 25.21 11.49
CA SER A 341 -4.92 26.53 11.45
C SER A 341 -5.05 27.11 10.03
N ALA A 342 -4.30 26.58 9.06
CA ALA A 342 -4.38 26.93 7.65
C ALA A 342 -5.73 26.56 6.99
N VAL A 343 -6.41 25.52 7.48
CA VAL A 343 -7.70 25.07 6.93
C VAL A 343 -8.83 25.89 7.56
N LYS A 344 -9.17 27.01 6.93
CA LYS A 344 -10.12 28.00 7.49
C LYS A 344 -11.58 27.56 7.51
N GLN A 345 -11.92 26.47 6.81
CA GLN A 345 -13.27 25.93 6.75
C GLN A 345 -13.68 25.18 8.02
N LEU A 346 -12.70 24.81 8.87
CA LEU A 346 -12.90 24.04 10.08
C LEU A 346 -12.21 24.72 11.27
N PRO A 347 -12.72 24.56 12.50
CA PRO A 347 -12.00 25.01 13.68
C PRO A 347 -10.67 24.25 13.82
N ALA A 348 -9.62 24.97 14.21
CA ALA A 348 -8.33 24.35 14.54
C ALA A 348 -8.36 23.69 15.92
N GLU A 349 -9.09 24.26 16.88
CA GLU A 349 -9.23 23.70 18.22
C GLU A 349 -9.96 22.35 18.16
N LEU A 350 -9.29 21.28 18.60
CA LEU A 350 -9.84 19.92 18.56
C LEU A 350 -10.40 19.51 19.92
N THR A 351 -9.60 19.65 20.99
CA THR A 351 -9.97 19.25 22.35
C THR A 351 -9.03 19.93 23.37
N SER A 352 -9.26 19.71 24.68
CA SER A 352 -8.43 20.28 25.74
C SER A 352 -7.07 19.57 25.89
N ALA A 353 -6.11 20.23 26.53
CA ALA A 353 -4.77 19.69 26.79
C ALA A 353 -4.76 18.55 27.81
N GLU A 354 -5.82 18.36 28.57
CA GLU A 354 -6.02 17.31 29.58
C GLU A 354 -6.79 16.11 29.03
N ALA A 355 -7.33 16.22 27.80
CA ALA A 355 -8.12 15.16 27.20
C ALA A 355 -7.30 13.85 27.09
N PRO A 356 -7.91 12.68 27.38
CA PRO A 356 -7.26 11.39 27.19
C PRO A 356 -6.82 11.19 25.75
N GLU A 357 -5.77 10.39 25.58
CA GLU A 357 -5.16 10.00 24.30
C GLU A 357 -6.21 9.70 23.21
N GLY A 358 -7.12 8.75 23.48
CA GLY A 358 -8.15 8.34 22.53
C GLY A 358 -9.12 9.46 22.14
N THR A 359 -9.40 10.40 23.05
CA THR A 359 -10.24 11.58 22.74
C THR A 359 -9.56 12.52 21.76
N ARG A 360 -8.23 12.69 21.88
CA ARG A 360 -7.46 13.52 20.95
C ARG A 360 -7.44 12.93 19.54
N ARG A 361 -7.12 11.64 19.41
CA ARG A 361 -7.15 10.92 18.12
C ARG A 361 -8.54 10.97 17.50
N LEU A 362 -9.59 10.74 18.28
CA LEU A 362 -10.97 10.81 17.81
C LEU A 362 -11.33 12.20 17.27
N ALA A 363 -10.91 13.27 17.94
CA ALA A 363 -11.16 14.63 17.47
C ALA A 363 -10.46 14.91 16.13
N LEU A 364 -9.20 14.49 15.98
CA LEU A 364 -8.48 14.60 14.70
C LEU A 364 -9.13 13.73 13.61
N ALA A 365 -9.54 12.50 13.92
CA ALA A 365 -10.21 11.60 12.98
C ALA A 365 -11.49 12.23 12.42
N ARG A 366 -12.30 12.88 13.27
CA ARG A 366 -13.49 13.64 12.86
C ARG A 366 -13.13 14.84 11.99
N TRP A 367 -12.12 15.61 12.37
CA TRP A 367 -11.66 16.78 11.60
C TRP A 367 -11.14 16.41 10.20
N LEU A 368 -10.39 15.31 10.10
CA LEU A 368 -9.86 14.81 8.83
C LEU A 368 -10.98 14.36 7.88
N THR A 369 -12.08 13.85 8.41
CA THR A 369 -13.16 13.26 7.63
C THR A 369 -14.41 14.13 7.55
N ASP A 370 -14.35 15.33 8.11
CA ASP A 370 -15.42 16.31 8.02
C ASP A 370 -15.69 16.67 6.55
N PRO A 371 -16.95 16.68 6.07
CA PRO A 371 -17.27 17.05 4.70
C PRO A 371 -16.81 18.45 4.28
N ALA A 372 -16.63 19.37 5.24
CA ALA A 372 -16.09 20.71 5.00
C ALA A 372 -14.55 20.75 4.91
N ASN A 373 -13.85 19.64 5.19
CA ASN A 373 -12.42 19.53 4.95
C ASN A 373 -12.13 19.56 3.43
N PRO A 374 -11.40 20.57 2.93
CA PRO A 374 -11.23 20.75 1.48
C PRO A 374 -10.16 19.85 0.86
N LEU A 375 -9.43 19.07 1.64
CA LEU A 375 -8.25 18.33 1.18
C LEU A 375 -8.50 16.82 1.08
N THR A 376 -9.10 16.21 2.10
CA THR A 376 -9.19 14.74 2.22
C THR A 376 -9.79 14.07 0.99
N ALA A 377 -10.93 14.56 0.50
CA ALA A 377 -11.55 14.02 -0.70
C ALA A 377 -10.70 14.26 -1.96
N ARG A 378 -10.13 15.47 -2.12
CA ARG A 378 -9.28 15.83 -3.27
C ARG A 378 -8.03 14.96 -3.35
N VAL A 379 -7.38 14.74 -2.21
CA VAL A 379 -6.17 13.94 -2.11
C VAL A 379 -6.46 12.50 -2.49
N MET A 380 -7.53 11.91 -1.94
CA MET A 380 -7.87 10.53 -2.26
C MET A 380 -8.24 10.35 -3.75
N VAL A 381 -9.11 11.20 -4.33
CA VAL A 381 -9.46 11.07 -5.76
C VAL A 381 -8.27 11.34 -6.67
N ASN A 382 -7.35 12.22 -6.28
CA ASN A 382 -6.10 12.43 -7.01
C ASN A 382 -5.20 11.20 -6.99
N ARG A 383 -5.19 10.43 -5.89
CA ARG A 383 -4.47 9.15 -5.84
C ARG A 383 -5.11 8.09 -6.71
N LEU A 384 -6.44 7.96 -6.67
CA LEU A 384 -7.17 7.05 -7.57
C LEU A 384 -6.82 7.39 -9.03
N TRP A 385 -6.82 8.68 -9.36
CA TRP A 385 -6.38 9.17 -10.67
C TRP A 385 -4.91 8.81 -10.95
N HIS A 386 -4.00 9.10 -10.02
CA HIS A 386 -2.57 8.81 -10.16
C HIS A 386 -2.31 7.33 -10.46
N TYR A 387 -2.93 6.40 -9.74
CA TYR A 387 -2.69 4.97 -9.93
C TYR A 387 -3.27 4.42 -11.24
N HIS A 388 -4.30 5.04 -11.81
CA HIS A 388 -4.83 4.68 -13.13
C HIS A 388 -4.02 5.29 -14.29
N PHE A 389 -3.56 6.54 -14.14
CA PHE A 389 -2.95 7.30 -15.23
C PHE A 389 -1.42 7.43 -15.14
N GLY A 390 -0.80 6.95 -14.05
CA GLY A 390 0.63 7.11 -13.74
C GLY A 390 1.02 8.50 -13.25
N ARG A 391 0.09 9.47 -13.29
CA ARG A 391 0.28 10.85 -12.83
C ARG A 391 -1.05 11.39 -12.31
N GLY A 392 -1.03 12.04 -11.14
CA GLY A 392 -2.22 12.69 -10.59
C GLY A 392 -2.59 13.97 -11.36
N LEU A 393 -3.80 14.47 -11.14
CA LEU A 393 -4.17 15.83 -11.56
C LEU A 393 -3.26 16.86 -10.87
N VAL A 394 -3.01 16.65 -9.58
CA VAL A 394 -1.84 17.20 -8.86
C VAL A 394 -0.70 16.20 -9.02
N GLY A 395 0.38 16.63 -9.69
CA GLY A 395 1.52 15.78 -10.04
C GLY A 395 2.32 15.27 -8.83
N THR A 396 2.09 15.84 -7.65
CA THR A 396 2.69 15.49 -6.36
C THR A 396 1.64 14.90 -5.41
N PRO A 397 1.34 13.58 -5.46
CA PRO A 397 0.20 13.00 -4.73
C PRO A 397 0.26 13.10 -3.21
N GLY A 398 1.43 13.40 -2.63
CA GLY A 398 1.64 13.63 -1.19
C GLY A 398 1.79 15.10 -0.79
N ASP A 399 1.75 16.03 -1.75
CA ASP A 399 1.95 17.46 -1.48
C ASP A 399 1.00 18.32 -2.33
N PHE A 400 -0.04 18.83 -1.68
CA PHE A 400 -1.04 19.77 -2.16
C PHE A 400 -0.78 21.20 -1.68
N GLY A 401 0.33 21.41 -0.96
CA GLY A 401 0.80 22.71 -0.53
C GLY A 401 1.35 23.55 -1.67
N PHE A 402 1.92 24.72 -1.33
CA PHE A 402 2.53 25.65 -2.28
C PHE A 402 3.84 25.12 -2.89
N GLN A 403 4.48 24.11 -2.27
CA GLN A 403 5.60 23.38 -2.88
C GLN A 403 5.13 22.28 -3.85
N GLY A 404 3.91 21.79 -3.69
CA GLY A 404 3.29 20.84 -4.60
C GLY A 404 3.00 21.43 -5.98
N GLU A 405 2.76 20.55 -6.94
CA GLU A 405 2.31 20.95 -8.27
C GLU A 405 0.87 21.46 -8.25
N ARG A 406 0.60 22.54 -9.01
CA ARG A 406 -0.79 22.95 -9.24
C ARG A 406 -1.53 21.89 -10.07
N PRO A 407 -2.84 21.70 -9.83
CA PRO A 407 -3.64 20.74 -10.58
C PRO A 407 -3.63 21.10 -12.08
N SER A 408 -3.51 20.09 -12.95
CA SER A 408 -3.66 20.25 -14.39
C SER A 408 -5.09 20.62 -14.79
N HIS A 409 -6.08 20.09 -14.06
CA HIS A 409 -7.51 20.33 -14.27
C HIS A 409 -8.19 20.54 -12.91
N SER A 410 -8.21 21.78 -12.39
CA SER A 410 -8.74 22.09 -11.06
C SER A 410 -10.25 21.82 -10.95
N GLU A 411 -11.03 22.19 -11.97
CA GLU A 411 -12.49 21.97 -11.97
C GLU A 411 -12.82 20.47 -11.95
N LEU A 412 -12.04 19.64 -12.66
CA LEU A 412 -12.22 18.19 -12.65
C LEU A 412 -11.88 17.59 -11.28
N LEU A 413 -10.80 18.04 -10.65
CA LEU A 413 -10.42 17.59 -9.31
C LEU A 413 -11.52 17.90 -8.27
N ASP A 414 -12.05 19.13 -8.31
CA ASP A 414 -13.13 19.57 -7.42
C ASP A 414 -14.43 18.80 -7.66
N TRP A 415 -14.75 18.54 -8.92
CA TRP A 415 -15.90 17.73 -9.29
C TRP A 415 -15.75 16.28 -8.81
N LEU A 416 -14.59 15.65 -9.02
CA LEU A 416 -14.32 14.28 -8.55
C LEU A 416 -14.40 14.18 -7.03
N ALA A 417 -13.84 15.14 -6.29
CA ALA A 417 -13.91 15.18 -4.83
C ALA A 417 -15.36 15.28 -4.33
N THR A 418 -16.17 16.13 -4.98
CA THR A 418 -17.59 16.28 -4.68
C THR A 418 -18.38 15.00 -5.00
N GLU A 419 -18.10 14.37 -6.14
CA GLU A 419 -18.75 13.11 -6.53
C GLU A 419 -18.39 11.96 -5.59
N PHE A 420 -17.16 11.92 -5.09
CA PHE A 420 -16.72 10.92 -4.12
C PHE A 420 -17.53 11.00 -2.83
N GLN A 421 -17.73 12.21 -2.29
CA GLN A 421 -18.60 12.42 -1.12
C GLN A 421 -20.05 12.05 -1.40
N LYS A 422 -20.61 12.44 -2.56
CA LYS A 422 -21.99 12.09 -2.95
C LYS A 422 -22.21 10.58 -3.12
N ARG A 423 -21.16 9.84 -3.45
CA ARG A 423 -21.15 8.38 -3.57
C ARG A 423 -20.82 7.69 -2.24
N SER A 424 -21.09 8.37 -1.13
CA SER A 424 -20.84 7.87 0.22
C SER A 424 -19.39 7.38 0.41
N TRP A 425 -18.44 8.09 -0.19
CA TRP A 425 -17.01 7.76 -0.10
C TRP A 425 -16.64 6.35 -0.60
N SER A 426 -17.43 5.77 -1.50
CA SER A 426 -17.15 4.48 -2.15
C SER A 426 -15.98 4.60 -3.13
N ILE A 427 -14.92 3.83 -2.88
CA ILE A 427 -13.72 3.81 -3.73
C ILE A 427 -14.03 3.03 -5.02
N LYS A 428 -14.75 1.89 -4.93
CA LYS A 428 -15.15 1.11 -6.11
C LYS A 428 -16.04 1.90 -7.05
N ALA A 429 -16.96 2.72 -6.53
CA ALA A 429 -17.79 3.59 -7.37
C ALA A 429 -16.93 4.62 -8.13
N MET A 430 -15.84 5.12 -7.54
CA MET A 430 -14.92 6.03 -8.20
C MET A 430 -14.05 5.32 -9.24
N HIS A 431 -13.57 4.09 -8.99
CA HIS A 431 -12.92 3.28 -10.03
C HIS A 431 -13.83 3.08 -11.22
N ARG A 432 -15.07 2.63 -10.98
CA ARG A 432 -16.05 2.43 -12.04
C ARG A 432 -16.29 3.70 -12.85
N LEU A 433 -16.42 4.85 -12.19
CA LEU A 433 -16.59 6.15 -12.84
C LEU A 433 -15.39 6.51 -13.73
N ILE A 434 -14.17 6.35 -13.22
CA ILE A 434 -12.92 6.67 -13.93
C ILE A 434 -12.74 5.73 -15.12
N MET A 435 -12.87 4.43 -14.91
CA MET A 435 -12.59 3.41 -15.93
C MET A 435 -13.60 3.43 -17.07
N LEU A 436 -14.86 3.80 -16.79
CA LEU A 436 -15.88 4.00 -17.83
C LEU A 436 -15.73 5.31 -18.61
N SER A 437 -14.82 6.20 -18.21
CA SER A 437 -14.58 7.45 -18.93
C SER A 437 -13.93 7.22 -20.29
N SER A 438 -14.20 8.13 -21.24
CA SER A 438 -13.47 8.13 -22.51
C SER A 438 -11.98 8.38 -22.32
N THR A 439 -11.58 9.08 -21.25
CA THR A 439 -10.18 9.39 -20.93
C THR A 439 -9.40 8.14 -20.55
N TYR A 440 -9.98 7.30 -19.70
CA TYR A 440 -9.36 6.03 -19.34
C TYR A 440 -9.30 5.06 -20.51
N GLN A 441 -10.26 5.09 -21.42
CA GLN A 441 -10.33 4.17 -22.57
C GLN A 441 -9.54 4.64 -23.81
N GLN A 442 -8.76 5.71 -23.71
CA GLN A 442 -7.88 6.16 -24.80
C GLN A 442 -6.79 5.11 -25.08
N SER A 443 -6.31 5.08 -26.34
CA SER A 443 -5.14 4.31 -26.72
C SER A 443 -3.85 5.00 -26.30
N VAL A 444 -2.73 4.27 -26.32
CA VAL A 444 -1.38 4.81 -26.09
C VAL A 444 -0.74 5.40 -27.35
N GLN A 445 -1.52 5.58 -28.43
CA GLN A 445 -0.99 5.98 -29.73
C GLN A 445 -0.32 7.36 -29.65
N HIS A 446 0.90 7.43 -30.17
CA HIS A 446 1.69 8.67 -30.21
C HIS A 446 1.28 9.54 -31.39
N ASN A 447 1.22 10.86 -31.16
CA ASN A 447 1.03 11.88 -32.20
C ASN A 447 2.12 12.94 -32.01
N ALA A 448 2.99 13.09 -33.01
CA ALA A 448 4.18 13.95 -32.91
C ALA A 448 3.80 15.43 -32.69
N ASP A 449 2.79 15.95 -33.39
CA ASP A 449 2.35 17.35 -33.28
C ASP A 449 1.82 17.67 -31.88
N THR A 450 1.08 16.73 -31.28
CA THR A 450 0.53 16.90 -29.93
C THR A 450 1.62 16.73 -28.87
N ALA A 451 2.54 15.79 -29.06
CA ALA A 451 3.68 15.60 -28.16
C ALA A 451 4.63 16.80 -28.14
N ALA A 452 4.79 17.52 -29.26
CA ALA A 452 5.55 18.78 -29.29
C ALA A 452 4.93 19.88 -28.41
N LEU A 453 3.64 19.80 -28.10
CA LEU A 453 2.90 20.79 -27.31
C LEU A 453 2.66 20.33 -25.86
N ASP A 454 2.63 19.02 -25.62
CA ASP A 454 2.41 18.41 -24.30
C ASP A 454 3.10 17.03 -24.24
N ALA A 455 4.43 17.04 -24.18
CA ALA A 455 5.25 15.83 -24.19
C ALA A 455 4.95 14.91 -23.00
N ASP A 456 4.72 15.50 -21.83
CA ASP A 456 4.42 14.80 -20.58
C ASP A 456 2.99 14.27 -20.50
N ASN A 457 2.17 14.53 -21.53
CA ASN A 457 0.76 14.14 -21.58
C ASN A 457 -0.05 14.67 -20.37
N ARG A 458 0.31 15.87 -19.89
CA ARG A 458 -0.34 16.55 -18.76
C ARG A 458 -1.81 16.85 -19.05
N LEU A 459 -2.16 17.08 -20.31
CA LEU A 459 -3.49 17.41 -20.81
C LEU A 459 -4.22 16.19 -21.39
N LEU A 460 -3.73 14.97 -21.11
CA LEU A 460 -4.44 13.70 -21.30
C LEU A 460 -4.95 13.49 -22.73
N TRP A 461 -4.06 13.70 -23.70
CA TRP A 461 -4.35 13.52 -25.12
C TRP A 461 -4.13 12.07 -25.59
N ARG A 462 -3.64 11.19 -24.73
CA ARG A 462 -3.58 9.73 -24.89
C ARG A 462 -3.54 9.04 -23.52
N MET A 463 -3.60 7.72 -23.50
CA MET A 463 -3.20 6.96 -22.30
C MET A 463 -1.67 6.92 -22.17
N ASN A 464 -1.18 6.92 -20.92
CA ASN A 464 0.22 6.68 -20.62
C ASN A 464 0.57 5.20 -20.73
N ARG A 465 1.74 4.88 -21.30
CA ARG A 465 2.26 3.51 -21.26
C ARG A 465 2.66 3.20 -19.83
N ARG A 466 2.16 2.10 -19.31
CA ARG A 466 2.38 1.68 -17.93
C ARG A 466 3.30 0.46 -17.89
N ARG A 467 4.41 0.59 -17.16
CA ARG A 467 5.28 -0.52 -16.78
C ARG A 467 4.69 -1.21 -15.53
N LEU A 468 4.81 -2.53 -15.47
CA LEU A 468 4.43 -3.30 -14.30
C LEU A 468 5.31 -2.96 -13.09
N SER A 469 4.73 -2.89 -11.89
CA SER A 469 5.50 -2.75 -10.65
C SER A 469 6.22 -4.05 -10.29
N ALA A 470 7.19 -4.00 -9.37
CA ALA A 470 7.92 -5.18 -8.89
C ALA A 470 7.02 -6.38 -8.56
N GLU A 471 5.95 -6.14 -7.79
CA GLU A 471 4.99 -7.16 -7.39
C GLU A 471 4.21 -7.70 -8.59
N GLU A 472 3.80 -6.83 -9.53
CA GLU A 472 3.07 -7.26 -10.73
C GLU A 472 3.96 -8.11 -11.63
N VAL A 473 5.25 -7.79 -11.76
CA VAL A 473 6.20 -8.61 -12.52
C VAL A 473 6.35 -9.98 -11.86
N ARG A 474 6.63 -10.03 -10.55
CA ARG A 474 6.77 -11.29 -9.80
C ARG A 474 5.50 -12.14 -9.88
N ASP A 475 4.35 -11.54 -9.58
CA ASP A 475 3.06 -12.24 -9.55
C ASP A 475 2.63 -12.71 -10.96
N SER A 476 2.94 -11.92 -12.01
CA SER A 476 2.70 -12.34 -13.41
C SER A 476 3.56 -13.54 -13.80
N ILE A 477 4.83 -13.58 -13.38
CA ILE A 477 5.72 -14.72 -13.63
C ILE A 477 5.13 -15.99 -13.01
N LEU A 478 4.66 -15.92 -11.76
CA LEU A 478 4.00 -17.02 -11.06
C LEU A 478 2.68 -17.44 -11.75
N ALA A 479 1.87 -16.48 -12.20
CA ALA A 479 0.60 -16.76 -12.87
C ALA A 479 0.82 -17.49 -14.21
N VAL A 480 1.79 -17.02 -14.99
CA VAL A 480 2.12 -17.58 -16.31
C VAL A 480 2.78 -18.95 -16.19
N SER A 481 3.69 -19.14 -15.22
CA SER A 481 4.28 -20.46 -14.95
C SER A 481 3.29 -21.46 -14.34
N GLY A 482 2.16 -20.98 -13.79
CA GLY A 482 1.10 -21.81 -13.20
C GLY A 482 1.40 -22.22 -11.75
N THR A 483 2.20 -21.44 -11.04
CA THR A 483 2.64 -21.71 -9.66
C THR A 483 2.09 -20.72 -8.65
N LEU A 484 1.37 -19.68 -9.09
CA LEU A 484 0.79 -18.67 -8.20
C LEU A 484 -0.21 -19.29 -7.22
N ASP A 485 0.07 -19.14 -5.93
CA ASP A 485 -0.87 -19.43 -4.85
C ASP A 485 -1.75 -18.20 -4.58
N LEU A 486 -3.06 -18.38 -4.72
CA LEU A 486 -4.07 -17.34 -4.54
C LEU A 486 -4.65 -17.31 -3.10
N THR A 487 -4.08 -18.08 -2.17
CA THR A 487 -4.47 -18.07 -0.76
C THR A 487 -4.32 -16.68 -0.15
N MET A 488 -5.40 -16.19 0.46
CA MET A 488 -5.48 -14.85 1.03
C MET A 488 -5.29 -14.85 2.54
N GLY A 489 -4.69 -13.76 3.03
CA GLY A 489 -4.54 -13.46 4.45
C GLY A 489 -3.58 -14.38 5.21
N GLY A 490 -3.58 -14.23 6.53
CA GLY A 490 -2.73 -15.00 7.45
C GLY A 490 -1.30 -14.48 7.55
N PRO A 491 -0.44 -15.11 8.36
CA PRO A 491 0.96 -14.70 8.52
C PRO A 491 1.70 -14.57 7.18
N ALA A 492 2.63 -13.62 7.09
CA ALA A 492 3.39 -13.38 5.86
C ALA A 492 4.37 -14.54 5.54
N ASP A 493 4.71 -14.68 4.27
CA ASP A 493 5.68 -15.65 3.79
C ASP A 493 7.11 -15.20 4.09
N MET A 494 7.74 -15.86 5.05
CA MET A 494 9.14 -15.61 5.41
C MET A 494 10.06 -16.10 4.28
N ILE A 495 10.51 -15.16 3.46
CA ILE A 495 11.47 -15.38 2.36
C ILE A 495 12.92 -15.08 2.75
N PHE A 496 13.17 -14.80 4.03
CA PHE A 496 14.49 -14.55 4.60
C PHE A 496 14.87 -15.64 5.62
N ARG A 497 16.14 -15.97 5.71
CA ARG A 497 16.68 -16.69 6.88
C ARG A 497 16.86 -15.66 7.98
N TYR A 498 16.02 -15.77 9.00
CA TYR A 498 16.09 -14.91 10.16
C TYR A 498 17.03 -15.50 11.21
N GLN A 499 18.05 -14.74 11.59
CA GLN A 499 18.95 -15.09 12.69
C GLN A 499 18.62 -14.22 13.90
N PHE A 500 18.07 -14.85 14.94
CA PHE A 500 17.80 -14.16 16.20
C PHE A 500 19.11 -13.86 16.92
N ARG A 501 19.42 -12.57 17.10
CA ARG A 501 20.57 -12.04 17.85
C ARG A 501 20.18 -10.71 18.49
N LYS A 502 21.10 -10.09 19.23
CA LYS A 502 20.91 -8.69 19.70
C LYS A 502 20.64 -7.76 18.52
N SER A 503 21.48 -7.77 17.49
CA SER A 503 21.21 -7.11 16.21
C SER A 503 20.81 -8.18 15.19
N PRO A 504 19.51 -8.33 14.86
CA PRO A 504 19.05 -9.42 14.00
C PRO A 504 19.62 -9.31 12.59
N VAL A 505 19.83 -10.48 11.96
CA VAL A 505 20.29 -10.56 10.57
C VAL A 505 19.24 -11.26 9.74
N TYR A 506 18.95 -10.69 8.57
CA TYR A 506 18.09 -11.28 7.55
C TYR A 506 18.93 -11.57 6.31
N ASP A 507 19.10 -12.85 6.00
CA ASP A 507 19.76 -13.27 4.77
C ASP A 507 18.70 -13.68 3.75
N TYR A 508 18.69 -13.03 2.59
CA TYR A 508 17.88 -13.53 1.48
C TYR A 508 18.39 -14.92 1.09
N PHE A 509 17.47 -15.88 0.95
CA PHE A 509 17.84 -17.22 0.54
C PHE A 509 17.02 -17.66 -0.66
N ASP A 510 17.60 -18.60 -1.39
CA ASP A 510 16.94 -19.19 -2.53
C ASP A 510 15.65 -19.92 -2.10
N THR A 511 14.50 -19.38 -2.51
CA THR A 511 13.18 -19.99 -2.29
C THR A 511 12.86 -21.06 -3.34
N THR A 512 13.82 -21.42 -4.18
CA THR A 512 13.69 -22.47 -5.19
C THR A 512 13.12 -23.76 -4.58
N GLY A 513 11.96 -24.17 -5.08
CA GLY A 513 11.32 -25.43 -4.72
C GLY A 513 10.43 -25.34 -3.48
N ARG A 514 10.11 -24.12 -3.02
CA ARG A 514 9.22 -23.84 -1.90
C ARG A 514 7.84 -23.39 -2.40
N PRO A 515 6.92 -24.32 -2.74
CA PRO A 515 5.57 -23.95 -3.16
C PRO A 515 4.80 -23.21 -2.07
N ASP A 516 5.17 -23.39 -0.79
CA ASP A 516 4.65 -22.66 0.37
C ASP A 516 5.02 -21.16 0.38
N ARG A 517 5.79 -20.66 -0.60
CA ARG A 517 6.26 -19.27 -0.70
C ARG A 517 5.93 -18.63 -2.05
N GLN A 518 4.91 -19.15 -2.72
CA GLN A 518 4.46 -18.71 -4.06
C GLN A 518 3.15 -17.93 -4.03
N ARG A 519 2.76 -17.42 -2.85
CA ARG A 519 1.66 -16.47 -2.77
C ARG A 519 1.98 -15.17 -3.49
N ARG A 520 0.93 -14.41 -3.75
CA ARG A 520 1.03 -13.02 -4.20
C ARG A 520 2.01 -12.24 -3.32
N SER A 521 2.79 -11.37 -3.96
CA SER A 521 3.89 -10.66 -3.31
C SER A 521 3.45 -9.74 -2.16
N VAL A 522 2.17 -9.34 -2.11
CA VAL A 522 1.59 -8.61 -0.96
C VAL A 522 1.64 -9.42 0.35
N TYR A 523 1.74 -10.74 0.28
CA TYR A 523 1.88 -11.63 1.43
C TYR A 523 3.31 -12.00 1.78
N ASN A 524 4.31 -11.53 1.04
CA ASN A 524 5.71 -11.73 1.41
C ASN A 524 6.03 -10.96 2.70
N PHE A 525 6.90 -11.53 3.54
CA PHE A 525 7.40 -10.86 4.73
C PHE A 525 8.30 -9.69 4.31
N VAL A 526 7.92 -8.47 4.68
CA VAL A 526 8.66 -7.25 4.33
C VAL A 526 9.58 -6.88 5.49
N VAL A 527 10.89 -7.02 5.29
CA VAL A 527 11.93 -6.57 6.23
C VAL A 527 12.27 -5.11 5.94
N ARG A 528 12.43 -4.31 6.98
CA ARG A 528 12.70 -2.87 6.85
C ARG A 528 14.17 -2.54 6.63
N SER A 529 15.08 -3.31 7.21
CA SER A 529 16.54 -3.11 7.09
C SER A 529 17.17 -3.86 5.90
N THR A 530 16.54 -4.93 5.40
CA THR A 530 17.05 -5.75 4.29
C THR A 530 16.01 -5.87 3.18
N PRO A 531 16.24 -5.27 2.01
CA PRO A 531 15.30 -5.39 0.89
C PRO A 531 15.33 -6.80 0.25
N ASP A 532 14.21 -7.18 -0.39
CA ASP A 532 14.19 -8.32 -1.31
C ASP A 532 14.96 -7.92 -2.59
N PRO A 533 16.05 -8.61 -2.96
CA PRO A 533 16.92 -8.20 -4.06
C PRO A 533 16.22 -8.22 -5.42
N PHE A 534 15.25 -9.13 -5.64
CA PHE A 534 14.51 -9.19 -6.89
C PHE A 534 13.52 -8.03 -7.01
N LEU A 535 12.79 -7.76 -5.92
CA LEU A 535 11.79 -6.68 -5.90
C LEU A 535 12.45 -5.29 -5.89
N ASP A 536 13.55 -5.12 -5.16
CA ASP A 536 14.29 -3.86 -5.03
C ASP A 536 14.82 -3.36 -6.38
N VAL A 537 15.43 -4.27 -7.17
CA VAL A 537 15.88 -3.94 -8.52
C VAL A 537 14.74 -3.45 -9.41
N LEU A 538 13.50 -3.93 -9.17
CA LEU A 538 12.29 -3.57 -9.90
C LEU A 538 11.52 -2.39 -9.27
N ASP A 539 12.23 -1.53 -8.54
CA ASP A 539 11.70 -0.30 -7.91
C ASP A 539 10.63 -0.57 -6.83
N PHE A 540 10.76 -1.66 -6.06
CA PHE A 540 9.93 -1.85 -4.86
C PHE A 540 10.15 -0.70 -3.87
N PRO A 541 9.08 -0.14 -3.29
CA PRO A 541 9.21 1.04 -2.45
C PRO A 541 9.90 0.70 -1.12
N VAL A 542 10.75 1.62 -0.66
CA VAL A 542 11.45 1.48 0.62
C VAL A 542 10.42 1.52 1.76
N PRO A 543 10.26 0.45 2.54
CA PRO A 543 9.20 0.38 3.54
C PRO A 543 9.41 1.38 4.69
N SER A 544 10.62 1.94 4.82
CA SER A 544 11.00 2.94 5.84
C SER A 544 10.40 4.33 5.67
N SER A 545 9.70 4.62 4.58
CA SER A 545 9.09 5.93 4.34
C SER A 545 7.74 5.83 3.63
N CYS A 546 6.86 6.78 3.92
CA CYS A 546 5.59 6.93 3.20
C CYS A 546 5.91 7.19 1.72
N THR A 547 5.30 6.40 0.82
CA THR A 547 5.58 6.48 -0.63
C THR A 547 4.32 6.83 -1.43
N PRO A 548 3.95 8.13 -1.57
CA PRO A 548 2.77 8.56 -2.32
C PRO A 548 2.84 8.33 -3.83
N ALA A 549 4.06 8.26 -4.38
CA ALA A 549 4.34 7.94 -5.77
C ALA A 549 5.61 7.09 -5.81
N ARG A 550 5.57 5.98 -6.57
CA ARG A 550 6.74 5.13 -6.75
C ARG A 550 7.62 5.63 -7.89
N SER A 551 8.91 5.38 -7.78
CA SER A 551 9.82 5.48 -8.92
C SER A 551 9.46 4.42 -9.96
N SER A 552 9.70 4.73 -11.23
CA SER A 552 9.66 3.75 -12.31
C SER A 552 10.87 3.98 -13.19
N THR A 553 11.83 3.07 -13.09
CA THR A 553 13.08 3.11 -13.85
C THR A 553 13.08 2.05 -14.94
N ASN A 554 13.94 2.26 -15.93
CA ASN A 554 14.21 1.28 -16.98
C ASN A 554 15.72 1.15 -17.10
N THR A 555 16.29 0.20 -16.37
CA THR A 555 17.74 0.02 -16.28
C THR A 555 18.16 -1.32 -16.88
N PRO A 556 19.39 -1.43 -17.41
CA PRO A 556 19.95 -2.71 -17.83
C PRO A 556 19.97 -3.76 -16.71
N LEU A 557 20.11 -3.32 -15.45
CA LEU A 557 20.10 -4.22 -14.29
C LEU A 557 18.76 -4.94 -14.15
N GLN A 558 17.63 -4.26 -14.38
CA GLN A 558 16.30 -4.91 -14.37
C GLN A 558 16.18 -6.00 -15.44
N SER A 559 16.62 -5.73 -16.67
CA SER A 559 16.65 -6.74 -17.73
C SER A 559 17.59 -7.91 -17.40
N LEU A 560 18.75 -7.64 -16.80
CA LEU A 560 19.69 -8.67 -16.39
C LEU A 560 19.15 -9.52 -15.23
N SER A 561 18.42 -8.93 -14.28
CA SER A 561 17.75 -9.67 -13.20
C SER A 561 16.66 -10.57 -13.76
N LEU A 562 15.82 -10.09 -14.69
CA LEU A 562 14.82 -10.94 -15.35
C LEU A 562 15.44 -12.07 -16.17
N LEU A 563 16.69 -11.92 -16.61
CA LEU A 563 17.38 -12.98 -17.31
C LEU A 563 17.98 -13.99 -16.32
N ASN A 564 18.64 -13.53 -15.26
CA ASN A 564 19.59 -14.34 -14.48
C ASN A 564 19.16 -14.64 -13.04
N ASP A 565 18.10 -14.01 -12.53
CA ASP A 565 17.66 -14.26 -11.16
C ASP A 565 17.21 -15.73 -11.01
N PRO A 566 17.66 -16.45 -9.95
CA PRO A 566 17.27 -17.83 -9.70
C PRO A 566 15.76 -18.06 -9.69
N PHE A 567 14.98 -17.10 -9.15
CA PHE A 567 13.53 -17.16 -9.15
C PHE A 567 12.98 -17.23 -10.59
N VAL A 568 13.46 -16.35 -11.47
CA VAL A 568 12.95 -16.30 -12.86
C VAL A 568 13.35 -17.54 -13.65
N ILE A 569 14.58 -18.04 -13.45
CA ILE A 569 15.04 -19.28 -14.08
C ILE A 569 14.16 -20.46 -13.65
N GLN A 570 13.88 -20.59 -12.35
CA GLN A 570 12.99 -21.62 -11.85
C GLN A 570 11.59 -21.51 -12.45
N GLN A 571 11.01 -20.31 -12.47
CA GLN A 571 9.64 -20.15 -12.99
C GLN A 571 9.57 -20.37 -14.50
N ALA A 572 10.65 -20.09 -15.24
CA ALA A 572 10.75 -20.43 -16.65
C ALA A 572 10.80 -21.95 -16.89
N ASP A 573 11.48 -22.70 -16.01
CA ASP A 573 11.45 -24.17 -16.05
C ASP A 573 10.04 -24.73 -15.78
N LYS A 574 9.33 -24.18 -14.78
CA LYS A 574 7.93 -24.52 -14.51
C LYS A 574 7.01 -24.18 -15.67
N PHE A 575 7.23 -23.04 -16.31
CA PHE A 575 6.47 -22.66 -17.50
C PHE A 575 6.74 -23.61 -18.68
N ALA A 576 8.00 -23.98 -18.92
CA ALA A 576 8.36 -24.96 -19.94
C ALA A 576 7.72 -26.33 -19.69
N ALA A 577 7.70 -26.79 -18.42
CA ALA A 577 7.03 -28.02 -18.02
C ALA A 577 5.52 -27.95 -18.26
N ARG A 578 4.88 -26.82 -17.91
CA ARG A 578 3.45 -26.56 -18.18
C ARG A 578 3.12 -26.66 -19.67
N LEU A 579 3.92 -26.02 -20.53
CA LEU A 579 3.74 -26.06 -21.99
C LEU A 579 3.97 -27.47 -22.56
N THR A 580 4.99 -28.18 -22.05
CA THR A 580 5.28 -29.56 -22.46
C THR A 580 4.16 -30.51 -22.10
N ALA A 581 3.55 -30.35 -20.93
CA ALA A 581 2.42 -31.17 -20.50
C ALA A 581 1.16 -30.91 -21.34
N ALA A 582 0.89 -29.66 -21.70
CA ALA A 582 -0.25 -29.28 -22.53
C ALA A 582 -0.07 -29.70 -24.01
N HIS A 583 1.16 -29.62 -24.54
CA HIS A 583 1.49 -29.93 -25.93
C HIS A 583 2.72 -30.84 -26.01
N PRO A 584 2.58 -32.15 -25.71
CA PRO A 584 3.70 -33.09 -25.75
C PRO A 584 4.25 -33.27 -27.16
N ASN A 585 5.56 -33.11 -27.33
CA ASN A 585 6.27 -33.24 -28.61
C ASN A 585 5.79 -32.31 -29.74
N ASP A 586 5.00 -31.28 -29.43
CA ASP A 586 4.52 -30.29 -30.40
C ASP A 586 5.06 -28.89 -30.06
N VAL A 587 6.25 -28.58 -30.56
CA VAL A 587 6.90 -27.28 -30.34
C VAL A 587 6.05 -26.12 -30.87
N ARG A 588 5.32 -26.32 -31.98
CA ARG A 588 4.48 -25.27 -32.57
C ARG A 588 3.26 -25.01 -31.68
N GLY A 589 2.65 -26.06 -31.14
CA GLY A 589 1.62 -25.98 -30.11
C GLY A 589 2.11 -25.29 -28.84
N GLN A 590 3.29 -25.64 -28.33
CA GLN A 590 3.92 -25.02 -27.16
C GLN A 590 4.10 -23.50 -27.35
N VAL A 591 4.59 -23.06 -28.51
CA VAL A 591 4.71 -21.63 -28.83
C VAL A 591 3.34 -20.96 -28.90
N THR A 592 2.38 -21.60 -29.57
CA THR A 592 1.02 -21.06 -29.76
C THR A 592 0.27 -20.92 -28.43
N ALA A 593 0.54 -21.80 -27.46
CA ALA A 593 -0.01 -21.74 -26.10
C ALA A 593 0.76 -20.76 -25.19
N GLY A 594 2.06 -20.60 -25.36
CA GLY A 594 2.89 -19.74 -24.51
C GLY A 594 2.61 -18.25 -24.67
N TYR A 595 2.37 -17.79 -25.91
CA TYR A 595 2.14 -16.37 -26.20
C TYR A 595 0.86 -15.81 -25.54
N PRO A 596 -0.31 -16.45 -25.63
CA PRO A 596 -1.51 -15.99 -24.93
C PRO A 596 -1.33 -15.94 -23.40
N LEU A 597 -0.59 -16.89 -22.82
CA LEU A 597 -0.29 -16.87 -21.38
C LEU A 597 0.61 -15.68 -21.01
N ALA A 598 1.68 -15.43 -21.76
CA ALA A 598 2.64 -14.36 -21.43
C ALA A 598 2.14 -12.95 -21.79
N PHE A 599 1.48 -12.81 -22.94
CA PHE A 599 1.17 -11.52 -23.56
C PHE A 599 -0.33 -11.26 -23.73
N GLY A 600 -1.19 -12.27 -23.58
CA GLY A 600 -2.64 -12.13 -23.78
C GLY A 600 -3.08 -12.15 -25.26
N ARG A 601 -2.16 -12.41 -26.19
CA ARG A 601 -2.45 -12.57 -27.62
C ARG A 601 -1.78 -13.80 -28.21
N GLY A 602 -2.28 -14.26 -29.35
CA GLY A 602 -1.59 -15.26 -30.16
C GLY A 602 -0.30 -14.73 -30.80
N PRO A 603 0.64 -15.62 -31.15
CA PRO A 603 1.81 -15.26 -31.93
C PRO A 603 1.46 -15.06 -33.41
N SER A 604 2.13 -14.13 -34.07
CA SER A 604 2.13 -13.98 -35.52
C SER A 604 2.87 -15.14 -36.21
N PRO A 605 2.66 -15.36 -37.53
CA PRO A 605 3.37 -16.42 -38.26
C PRO A 605 4.90 -16.34 -38.15
N THR A 606 5.46 -15.13 -38.21
CA THR A 606 6.90 -14.90 -38.07
C THR A 606 7.40 -15.17 -36.65
N GLU A 607 6.61 -14.81 -35.63
CA GLU A 607 6.92 -15.13 -34.23
C GLU A 607 6.91 -16.64 -33.98
N ILE A 608 5.98 -17.38 -34.60
CA ILE A 608 5.95 -18.84 -34.52
C ILE A 608 7.22 -19.43 -35.11
N GLU A 609 7.56 -19.07 -36.35
CA GLU A 609 8.72 -19.62 -37.05
C GLU A 609 10.03 -19.38 -36.28
N ARG A 610 10.28 -18.13 -35.85
CA ARG A 610 11.46 -17.76 -35.07
C ARG A 610 11.52 -18.47 -33.72
N SER A 611 10.38 -18.59 -33.03
CA SER A 611 10.34 -19.26 -31.74
C SER A 611 10.59 -20.75 -31.86
N VAL A 612 10.04 -21.40 -32.90
CA VAL A 612 10.29 -22.83 -33.18
C VAL A 612 11.76 -23.09 -33.50
N GLU A 613 12.38 -22.25 -34.33
CA GLU A 613 13.82 -22.32 -34.62
C GLU A 613 14.65 -22.14 -33.34
N PHE A 614 14.36 -21.10 -32.56
CA PHE A 614 15.05 -20.81 -31.31
C PHE A 614 14.94 -21.96 -30.28
N ILE A 615 13.76 -22.57 -30.14
CA ILE A 615 13.54 -23.71 -29.23
C ILE A 615 14.36 -24.92 -29.68
N LYS A 616 14.48 -25.18 -30.98
CA LYS A 616 15.32 -26.28 -31.50
C LYS A 616 16.80 -26.07 -31.16
N GLU A 617 17.27 -24.83 -31.21
CA GLU A 617 18.67 -24.51 -30.91
C GLU A 617 18.98 -24.40 -29.41
N ARG A 618 18.03 -23.87 -28.62
CA ARG A 618 18.29 -23.40 -27.25
C ARG A 618 17.38 -24.02 -26.18
N GLN A 619 16.42 -24.85 -26.57
CA GLN A 619 15.43 -25.51 -25.71
C GLN A 619 14.28 -24.60 -25.25
N LEU A 620 13.17 -25.22 -24.83
CA LEU A 620 11.93 -24.55 -24.43
C LEU A 620 12.10 -23.67 -23.19
N LEU A 621 12.98 -24.05 -22.26
CA LEU A 621 13.29 -23.23 -21.08
C LEU A 621 13.82 -21.85 -21.47
N GLN A 622 14.71 -21.77 -22.46
CA GLN A 622 15.27 -20.49 -22.91
C GLN A 622 14.21 -19.63 -23.60
N PHE A 623 13.26 -20.25 -24.30
CA PHE A 623 12.11 -19.56 -24.87
C PHE A 623 11.24 -18.94 -23.77
N CYS A 624 10.92 -19.69 -22.70
CA CYS A 624 10.16 -19.18 -21.57
C CYS A 624 10.86 -18.00 -20.87
N ARG A 625 12.19 -18.08 -20.69
CA ARG A 625 13.00 -16.96 -20.17
C ARG A 625 12.93 -15.73 -21.08
N ALA A 626 13.01 -15.92 -22.40
CA ALA A 626 12.92 -14.84 -23.37
C ALA A 626 11.55 -14.14 -23.32
N LEU A 627 10.46 -14.89 -23.12
CA LEU A 627 9.12 -14.32 -22.93
C LEU A 627 9.05 -13.43 -21.68
N PHE A 628 9.56 -13.88 -20.53
CA PHE A 628 9.59 -13.07 -19.30
C PHE A 628 10.45 -11.80 -19.41
N ASN A 629 11.48 -11.80 -20.25
CA ASN A 629 12.35 -10.65 -20.48
C ASN A 629 11.81 -9.67 -21.54
N ALA A 630 10.75 -10.03 -22.27
CA ALA A 630 10.22 -9.21 -23.34
C ALA A 630 9.57 -7.92 -22.79
N ASN A 631 9.68 -6.82 -23.53
CA ASN A 631 8.97 -5.59 -23.19
C ASN A 631 7.46 -5.83 -23.10
N GLU A 632 6.88 -6.64 -23.97
CA GLU A 632 5.45 -6.93 -23.94
C GLU A 632 5.00 -7.65 -22.64
N PHE A 633 5.91 -8.35 -21.96
CA PHE A 633 5.64 -8.90 -20.63
C PHE A 633 5.60 -7.81 -19.56
N LEU A 634 6.48 -6.81 -19.66
CA LEU A 634 6.71 -5.79 -18.64
C LEU A 634 5.82 -4.54 -18.77
N TYR A 635 5.07 -4.42 -19.86
CA TYR A 635 4.17 -3.31 -20.11
C TYR A 635 2.73 -3.79 -20.30
N VAL A 636 1.79 -2.94 -19.89
CA VAL A 636 0.35 -3.24 -19.89
C VAL A 636 -0.28 -3.08 -21.28
N ASP A 637 0.12 -2.04 -22.02
CA ASP A 637 -0.48 -1.58 -23.28
C ASP A 637 0.47 -1.66 -24.47
#